data_AF-A0A150G538-F1
#
_entry.id   AF-A0A150G538-F1
#
_cell.length_a   1.000
_cell.length_b   1.000
_cell.length_c   1.000
_cell.angle_alpha   90.00
_cell.angle_beta   90.00
_cell.angle_gamma   90.00
#
_symmetry.space_group_name_H-M   'P 1'
#
loop_
_entity.id
_entity.type
_entity.pdbx_description
1 polymer ?
#
loop_
_entity_poly.entity_id
_entity_poly.type
_entity_poly.pdbx_seq_one_letter_code
_entity_poly.pdbx_strand_id
1 'polypeptide(L)'
;MFSTYAFVVVPASASCVDSFTGLALPFAIAGMLYRPSSGAASATATPVTRLLQYASTSADDAVLSSYAMVGVDASSAQTGAVEALRSSTQATRLTGLRMLAADTRLSSLIVIASASLAAFPAGTIPACATAETRATAVYKALARQASAAALDLTSSSLLAAVLTDAAATDCKAAEATTSRSEVTALVAQAAQLYQTAAASLSLSNSSVQAELLALPLAALSLASRVSYVVQTAGAPSLASLAGNPQAVAQLTGGWTAQLNAAPVRLAAMGYALGFTAIPADLRLTVRSTGALAACKVAVENPYQMTATTATTDDKGAVNLTSAMGPLVTVPAGCRDTVLSTANSTVVTAIPLPVLLPIGTDNATIDSVSALVTAVFKASAAAATWAPRHISSADYSTVYNYFGVGRSSAADALPAGADFVRQNWNATLPIATRAYLLNLRVAAVVGPTSKFVAGYLKAGYTPDVVARVLLSTMAQDLLSAGLKLGDQDYMTKVMVNYITAQQATRRSLATTLSISQLTAVISAVASTVSQSTAILTQLDQQVASAAAAGSPVDAAVVLRSAAQVASVQQTSMSAALAELADAAAAGDATALEALTTAFTANFTGSALQAHVQSASVDSGALIDQLSDGTTTDPGVDGGAATASAVSKGVNVPVVVGCTVGIIGGAAVIGAAVLMTIKARRASSHISPRSSGHHDSAAPASAGAGGAAVAPADVESGQGAEAAPARPAAAGAAAPE
;
A
#
# COMPACT_ATOMS: atom_id res chain seq x y z
N MET A 1 -14.23 -28.73 -44.67
CA MET A 1 -14.13 -27.30 -45.02
C MET A 1 -13.00 -26.71 -44.20
N PHE A 2 -11.89 -26.34 -44.81
CA PHE A 2 -10.80 -25.63 -44.13
C PHE A 2 -11.18 -24.15 -44.07
N SER A 3 -11.64 -23.67 -42.92
CA SER A 3 -11.74 -22.22 -42.69
C SER A 3 -10.34 -21.64 -42.85
N THR A 4 -10.14 -20.83 -43.90
CA THR A 4 -8.84 -20.21 -44.18
C THR A 4 -8.68 -19.04 -43.22
N TYR A 5 -7.97 -19.25 -42.12
CA TYR A 5 -7.65 -18.18 -41.17
C TYR A 5 -6.44 -17.39 -41.68
N ALA A 6 -6.55 -16.05 -41.66
CA ALA A 6 -5.43 -15.17 -42.00
C ALA A 6 -4.72 -14.73 -40.71
N PHE A 7 -3.40 -14.93 -40.65
CA PHE A 7 -2.57 -14.40 -39.56
C PHE A 7 -1.94 -13.08 -39.99
N VAL A 8 -2.01 -12.08 -39.11
CA VAL A 8 -1.19 -10.88 -39.18
C VAL A 8 0.09 -11.17 -38.41
N VAL A 9 1.21 -11.20 -39.12
CA VAL A 9 2.53 -11.41 -38.53
C VAL A 9 3.29 -10.10 -38.55
N VAL A 10 3.72 -9.66 -37.38
CA VAL A 10 4.64 -8.52 -37.23
C VAL A 10 6.04 -9.12 -37.07
N PRO A 11 6.90 -9.02 -38.11
CA PRO A 11 8.22 -9.65 -38.07
C PRO A 11 9.15 -8.94 -37.08
N ALA A 12 10.08 -9.70 -36.49
CA ALA A 12 11.21 -9.10 -35.80
C ALA A 12 12.06 -8.31 -36.81
N SER A 13 12.19 -7.00 -36.63
CA SER A 13 13.05 -6.17 -37.44
C SER A 13 13.68 -5.05 -36.61
N ALA A 14 14.86 -4.57 -37.02
CA ALA A 14 15.51 -3.45 -36.37
C ALA A 14 14.72 -2.13 -36.47
N SER A 15 13.78 -2.03 -37.42
CA SER A 15 12.88 -0.88 -37.61
C SER A 15 11.54 -1.01 -36.88
N CYS A 16 11.17 -2.23 -36.45
CA CYS A 16 9.97 -2.48 -35.67
C CYS A 16 10.32 -2.45 -34.18
N VAL A 17 10.13 -1.28 -33.59
CA VAL A 17 10.52 -0.98 -32.21
C VAL A 17 9.30 -0.98 -31.31
N ASP A 18 9.42 -1.65 -30.17
CA ASP A 18 8.44 -1.59 -29.10
C ASP A 18 8.38 -0.16 -28.54
N SER A 19 7.19 0.45 -28.61
CA SER A 19 7.00 1.86 -28.29
C SER A 19 7.26 2.22 -26.82
N PHE A 20 7.28 1.22 -25.93
CA PHE A 20 7.41 1.40 -24.49
C PHE A 20 8.84 1.19 -23.99
N THR A 21 9.56 0.24 -24.56
CA THR A 21 10.96 -0.08 -24.24
C THR A 21 11.95 0.61 -25.17
N GLY A 22 11.53 0.99 -26.38
CA GLY A 22 12.42 1.50 -27.42
C GLY A 22 13.34 0.42 -28.02
N LEU A 23 13.12 -0.85 -27.71
CA LEU A 23 13.90 -1.97 -28.25
C LEU A 23 13.23 -2.58 -29.49
N ALA A 24 14.04 -3.12 -30.40
CA ALA A 24 13.53 -3.92 -31.50
C ALA A 24 12.80 -5.18 -30.97
N LEU A 25 11.75 -5.61 -31.66
CA LEU A 25 11.06 -6.85 -31.30
C LEU A 25 12.05 -8.04 -31.28
N PRO A 26 12.15 -8.80 -30.17
CA PRO A 26 13.14 -9.89 -30.06
C PRO A 26 12.78 -11.12 -30.90
N PHE A 27 11.51 -11.27 -31.26
CA PHE A 27 10.95 -12.33 -32.10
C PHE A 27 9.66 -11.83 -32.77
N ALA A 28 9.22 -12.47 -33.84
CA ALA A 28 7.96 -12.08 -34.50
C ALA A 28 6.74 -12.28 -33.58
N ILE A 29 5.76 -11.39 -33.62
CA ILE A 29 4.47 -11.59 -32.93
C ILE A 29 3.38 -11.81 -33.99
N ALA A 30 2.31 -12.51 -33.62
CA ALA A 30 1.24 -12.82 -34.57
C ALA A 30 -0.14 -12.79 -33.91
N GLY A 31 -1.13 -12.33 -34.66
CA GLY A 31 -2.54 -12.37 -34.27
C GLY A 31 -3.37 -12.95 -35.41
N MET A 32 -4.50 -13.56 -35.08
CA MET A 32 -5.45 -14.02 -36.10
C MET A 32 -6.41 -12.88 -36.44
N LEU A 33 -6.58 -12.62 -37.74
CA LEU A 33 -7.63 -11.72 -38.22
C LEU A 33 -8.98 -12.37 -37.91
N TYR A 34 -9.78 -11.67 -37.13
CA TYR A 34 -11.16 -12.06 -36.89
C TYR A 34 -12.07 -10.90 -37.28
N ARG A 35 -13.27 -11.24 -37.74
CA ARG A 35 -14.32 -10.27 -38.03
C ARG A 35 -15.37 -10.37 -36.94
N PRO A 36 -15.45 -9.42 -35.99
CA PRO A 36 -16.55 -9.39 -35.04
C PRO A 36 -17.88 -9.27 -35.80
N SER A 37 -18.94 -9.86 -35.25
CA SER A 37 -20.28 -9.93 -35.86
C SER A 37 -20.88 -8.57 -36.23
N SER A 38 -20.38 -7.47 -35.64
CA SER A 38 -20.84 -6.10 -35.88
C SER A 38 -19.72 -5.08 -36.12
N GLY A 39 -18.60 -5.45 -36.78
CA GLY A 39 -17.49 -4.51 -36.97
C GLY A 39 -16.52 -4.79 -38.13
N ALA A 40 -15.51 -3.91 -38.23
CA ALA A 40 -14.37 -4.09 -39.11
C ALA A 40 -13.49 -5.25 -38.63
N ALA A 41 -12.82 -5.93 -39.58
CA ALA A 41 -11.84 -6.96 -39.22
C ALA A 41 -10.75 -6.34 -38.35
N SER A 42 -10.44 -7.00 -37.24
CA SER A 42 -9.42 -6.58 -36.29
C SER A 42 -8.47 -7.75 -36.02
N ALA A 43 -7.24 -7.43 -35.66
CA ALA A 43 -6.26 -8.40 -35.22
C ALA A 43 -5.48 -7.82 -34.04
N THR A 44 -5.51 -8.52 -32.92
CA THR A 44 -4.65 -8.23 -31.77
C THR A 44 -3.47 -9.19 -31.86
N ALA A 45 -2.27 -8.66 -32.07
CA ALA A 45 -1.03 -9.44 -32.14
C ALA A 45 -0.22 -9.21 -30.86
N THR A 46 -0.04 -10.29 -30.09
CA THR A 46 0.75 -10.34 -28.86
C THR A 46 1.62 -11.61 -28.86
N PRO A 47 2.56 -11.75 -27.91
CA PRO A 47 3.25 -13.01 -27.70
C PRO A 47 2.28 -14.18 -27.45
N VAL A 48 1.20 -13.97 -26.68
CA VAL A 48 0.22 -15.02 -26.37
C VAL A 48 -0.59 -15.42 -27.60
N THR A 49 -1.08 -14.46 -28.39
CA THR A 49 -1.88 -14.78 -29.59
C THR A 49 -1.08 -15.54 -30.65
N ARG A 50 0.26 -15.44 -30.65
CA ARG A 50 1.12 -16.21 -31.55
C ARG A 50 1.08 -17.71 -31.29
N LEU A 51 0.72 -18.17 -30.08
CA LEU A 51 0.57 -19.59 -29.78
C LEU A 51 -0.43 -20.29 -30.71
N LEU A 52 -1.46 -19.56 -31.18
CA LEU A 52 -2.47 -20.10 -32.10
C LEU A 52 -1.92 -20.50 -33.47
N GLN A 53 -0.75 -20.00 -33.88
CA GLN A 53 -0.11 -20.46 -35.12
C GLN A 53 0.26 -21.94 -35.07
N TYR A 54 0.43 -22.49 -33.86
CA TYR A 54 0.94 -23.84 -33.63
C TYR A 54 -0.02 -24.71 -32.80
N ALA A 55 -1.15 -24.15 -32.38
CA ALA A 55 -2.20 -24.86 -31.68
C ALA A 55 -3.27 -25.37 -32.67
N SER A 56 -3.83 -26.54 -32.41
CA SER A 56 -4.92 -27.12 -33.21
C SER A 56 -6.30 -26.62 -32.76
N THR A 57 -6.49 -25.30 -32.63
CA THR A 57 -7.73 -24.71 -32.13
C THR A 57 -8.46 -23.96 -33.24
N SER A 58 -9.67 -24.42 -33.58
CA SER A 58 -10.64 -23.64 -34.37
C SER A 58 -11.35 -22.68 -33.42
N ALA A 59 -10.97 -21.41 -33.42
CA ALA A 59 -11.53 -20.43 -32.51
C ALA A 59 -12.30 -19.34 -33.25
N ASP A 60 -13.57 -19.15 -32.90
CA ASP A 60 -14.36 -18.00 -33.33
C ASP A 60 -13.86 -16.69 -32.70
N ASP A 61 -13.15 -16.79 -31.56
CA ASP A 61 -12.47 -15.68 -30.88
C ASP A 61 -11.00 -16.04 -30.57
N ALA A 62 -10.09 -15.43 -31.34
CA ALA A 62 -8.65 -15.64 -31.27
C ALA A 62 -8.06 -15.24 -29.91
N VAL A 63 -8.50 -14.09 -29.38
CA VAL A 63 -7.91 -13.54 -28.16
C VAL A 63 -8.32 -14.43 -26.99
N LEU A 64 -9.61 -14.70 -26.85
CA LEU A 64 -10.12 -15.59 -25.80
C LEU A 64 -9.40 -16.95 -25.81
N SER A 65 -9.29 -17.57 -26.98
CA SER A 65 -8.71 -18.91 -27.11
C SER A 65 -7.21 -18.93 -26.81
N SER A 66 -6.47 -17.92 -27.26
CA SER A 66 -5.02 -17.83 -26.98
C SER A 66 -4.72 -17.59 -25.51
N TYR A 67 -5.49 -16.75 -24.81
CA TYR A 67 -5.25 -16.46 -23.40
C TYR A 67 -5.74 -17.61 -22.51
N ALA A 68 -6.74 -18.38 -22.94
CA ALA A 68 -7.13 -19.62 -22.27
C ALA A 68 -5.97 -20.65 -22.26
N MET A 69 -5.14 -20.69 -23.31
CA MET A 69 -3.94 -21.56 -23.34
C MET A 69 -2.92 -21.23 -22.24
N VAL A 70 -2.96 -20.01 -21.68
CA VAL A 70 -2.08 -19.56 -20.57
C VAL A 70 -2.87 -19.30 -19.28
N GLY A 71 -4.08 -19.84 -19.17
CA GLY A 71 -4.90 -19.78 -17.96
C GLY A 71 -5.53 -18.41 -17.66
N VAL A 72 -5.67 -17.55 -18.67
CA VAL A 72 -6.30 -16.21 -18.54
C VAL A 72 -7.63 -16.18 -19.29
N ASP A 73 -8.71 -15.89 -18.56
CA ASP A 73 -10.03 -15.61 -19.17
C ASP A 73 -10.05 -14.19 -19.73
N ALA A 74 -9.99 -14.07 -21.07
CA ALA A 74 -9.98 -12.80 -21.79
C ALA A 74 -11.37 -12.37 -22.32
N SER A 75 -12.46 -13.00 -21.87
CA SER A 75 -13.82 -12.76 -22.37
C SER A 75 -14.25 -11.30 -22.31
N SER A 76 -13.78 -10.55 -21.31
CA SER A 76 -14.10 -9.13 -21.12
C SER A 76 -13.12 -8.17 -21.81
N ALA A 77 -12.12 -8.65 -22.56
CA ALA A 77 -10.93 -7.89 -23.00
C ALA A 77 -10.41 -8.29 -24.39
N GLN A 78 -11.31 -8.58 -25.33
CA GLN A 78 -10.99 -9.09 -26.68
C GLN A 78 -10.17 -8.14 -27.57
N THR A 79 -10.06 -6.86 -27.20
CA THR A 79 -9.27 -5.86 -27.93
C THR A 79 -7.80 -5.81 -27.48
N GLY A 80 -7.44 -6.54 -26.43
CA GLY A 80 -6.07 -6.64 -25.92
C GLY A 80 -5.86 -5.93 -24.57
N ALA A 81 -4.71 -6.21 -23.95
CA ALA A 81 -4.41 -5.80 -22.57
C ALA A 81 -4.46 -4.28 -22.35
N VAL A 82 -3.84 -3.49 -23.22
CA VAL A 82 -3.73 -2.03 -23.07
C VAL A 82 -5.10 -1.35 -23.17
N GLU A 83 -5.95 -1.78 -24.12
CA GLU A 83 -7.29 -1.23 -24.27
C GLU A 83 -8.19 -1.64 -23.09
N ALA A 84 -8.06 -2.89 -22.62
CA ALA A 84 -8.77 -3.35 -21.43
C ALA A 84 -8.40 -2.56 -20.17
N LEU A 85 -7.13 -2.16 -20.03
CA LEU A 85 -6.66 -1.30 -18.93
C LEU A 85 -7.29 0.10 -18.96
N ARG A 86 -7.80 0.58 -20.10
CA ARG A 86 -8.50 1.87 -20.25
C ARG A 86 -9.98 1.81 -19.89
N SER A 87 -10.53 0.60 -19.74
CA SER A 87 -11.96 0.40 -19.50
C SER A 87 -12.41 1.03 -18.18
N SER A 88 -13.61 1.61 -18.18
CA SER A 88 -14.27 2.05 -16.94
C SER A 88 -14.76 0.87 -16.09
N THR A 89 -14.80 -0.35 -16.62
CA THR A 89 -15.27 -1.54 -15.92
C THR A 89 -14.15 -2.25 -15.17
N GLN A 90 -14.30 -2.45 -13.86
CA GLN A 90 -13.28 -3.07 -13.00
C GLN A 90 -12.85 -4.45 -13.49
N ALA A 91 -13.81 -5.32 -13.82
CA ALA A 91 -13.54 -6.68 -14.29
C ALA A 91 -12.71 -6.68 -15.58
N THR A 92 -13.04 -5.82 -16.54
CA THR A 92 -12.26 -5.65 -17.78
C THR A 92 -10.84 -5.19 -17.51
N ARG A 93 -10.63 -4.21 -16.63
CA ARG A 93 -9.27 -3.75 -16.25
C ARG A 93 -8.45 -4.85 -15.60
N LEU A 94 -9.07 -5.62 -14.70
CA LEU A 94 -8.40 -6.73 -14.02
C LEU A 94 -7.99 -7.81 -15.02
N THR A 95 -8.84 -8.12 -16.00
CA THR A 95 -8.50 -8.99 -17.11
C THR A 95 -7.34 -8.42 -17.92
N GLY A 96 -7.36 -7.12 -18.25
CA GLY A 96 -6.25 -6.44 -18.93
C GLY A 96 -4.91 -6.54 -18.18
N LEU A 97 -4.93 -6.39 -16.85
CA LEU A 97 -3.75 -6.55 -16.00
C LEU A 97 -3.20 -7.99 -16.04
N ARG A 98 -4.08 -9.00 -16.03
CA ARG A 98 -3.69 -10.41 -16.15
C ARG A 98 -3.14 -10.74 -17.54
N MET A 99 -3.75 -10.21 -18.60
CA MET A 99 -3.27 -10.35 -19.97
C MET A 99 -1.88 -9.72 -20.13
N LEU A 100 -1.67 -8.50 -19.62
CA LEU A 100 -0.37 -7.83 -19.63
C LEU A 100 0.71 -8.67 -18.94
N ALA A 101 0.43 -9.18 -17.74
CA ALA A 101 1.35 -10.04 -17.01
C ALA A 101 1.65 -11.34 -17.78
N ALA A 102 0.65 -11.94 -18.42
CA ALA A 102 0.82 -13.15 -19.23
C ALA A 102 1.69 -12.90 -20.47
N ASP A 103 1.45 -11.81 -21.21
CA ASP A 103 2.26 -11.44 -22.38
C ASP A 103 3.72 -11.23 -21.99
N THR A 104 3.99 -10.49 -20.91
CA THR A 104 5.36 -10.24 -20.46
C THR A 104 6.05 -11.50 -19.95
N ARG A 105 5.36 -12.37 -19.21
CA ARG A 105 5.92 -13.65 -18.75
C ARG A 105 6.24 -14.55 -19.93
N LEU A 106 5.30 -14.72 -20.86
CA LEU A 106 5.52 -15.56 -22.05
C LEU A 106 6.67 -15.01 -22.91
N SER A 107 6.70 -13.69 -23.13
CA SER A 107 7.80 -13.04 -23.84
C SER A 107 9.14 -13.29 -23.16
N SER A 108 9.20 -13.14 -21.82
CA SER A 108 10.40 -13.42 -21.04
C SER A 108 10.86 -14.87 -21.18
N LEU A 109 9.92 -15.83 -21.12
CA LEU A 109 10.21 -17.25 -21.34
C LEU A 109 10.84 -17.47 -22.71
N ILE A 110 10.25 -16.90 -23.76
CA ILE A 110 10.73 -17.09 -25.14
C ILE A 110 12.11 -16.49 -25.34
N VAL A 111 12.35 -15.27 -24.84
CA VAL A 111 13.68 -14.63 -24.95
C VAL A 111 14.73 -15.44 -24.21
N ILE A 112 14.45 -15.83 -22.96
CA ILE A 112 15.37 -16.60 -22.12
C ILE A 112 15.64 -17.97 -22.74
N ALA A 113 14.61 -18.72 -23.13
CA ALA A 113 14.77 -20.04 -23.74
C ALA A 113 15.51 -19.95 -25.09
N SER A 114 15.21 -18.95 -25.92
CA SER A 114 15.90 -18.76 -27.20
C SER A 114 17.37 -18.39 -27.02
N ALA A 115 17.69 -17.58 -26.00
CA ALA A 115 19.06 -17.25 -25.64
C ALA A 115 19.81 -18.47 -25.09
N SER A 116 19.16 -19.30 -24.27
CA SER A 116 19.71 -20.56 -23.77
C SER A 116 20.02 -21.54 -24.92
N LEU A 117 19.10 -21.71 -25.87
CA LEU A 117 19.34 -22.52 -27.06
C LEU A 117 20.56 -22.00 -27.86
N ALA A 118 20.71 -20.68 -27.97
CA ALA A 118 21.88 -20.08 -28.64
C ALA A 118 23.20 -20.30 -27.88
N ALA A 119 23.14 -20.46 -26.56
CA ALA A 119 24.29 -20.73 -25.70
C ALA A 119 24.68 -22.23 -25.65
N PHE A 120 23.92 -23.11 -26.31
CA PHE A 120 24.35 -24.50 -26.45
C PHE A 120 25.63 -24.57 -27.31
N PRO A 121 26.49 -25.60 -27.12
CA PRO A 121 27.71 -25.72 -27.90
C PRO A 121 27.44 -25.69 -29.42
N ALA A 122 28.36 -25.12 -30.20
CA ALA A 122 28.17 -25.01 -31.64
C ALA A 122 27.91 -26.37 -32.31
N GLY A 123 26.97 -26.42 -33.26
CA GLY A 123 26.59 -27.64 -33.98
C GLY A 123 25.62 -28.57 -33.25
N THR A 124 25.20 -28.23 -32.03
CA THR A 124 24.30 -29.08 -31.22
C THR A 124 22.82 -28.97 -31.58
N ILE A 125 22.40 -27.85 -32.17
CA ILE A 125 21.01 -27.58 -32.56
C ILE A 125 20.92 -27.27 -34.07
N PRO A 126 21.18 -28.27 -34.94
CA PRO A 126 21.39 -28.04 -36.37
C PRO A 126 20.18 -27.43 -37.10
N ALA A 127 18.96 -27.61 -36.59
CA ALA A 127 17.74 -27.06 -37.20
C ALA A 127 17.37 -25.63 -36.70
N CYS A 128 18.09 -25.08 -35.72
CA CYS A 128 17.76 -23.82 -35.05
C CYS A 128 18.92 -22.80 -35.09
N ALA A 129 19.46 -22.54 -36.28
CA ALA A 129 20.61 -21.65 -36.47
C ALA A 129 20.31 -20.16 -36.20
N THR A 130 19.08 -19.70 -36.44
CA THR A 130 18.68 -18.28 -36.31
C THR A 130 17.86 -18.02 -35.04
N ALA A 131 17.80 -16.76 -34.61
CA ALA A 131 16.98 -16.34 -33.47
C ALA A 131 15.49 -16.66 -33.69
N GLU A 132 14.96 -16.41 -34.88
CA GLU A 132 13.56 -16.68 -35.19
C GLU A 132 13.24 -18.18 -35.25
N THR A 133 14.17 -19.01 -35.75
CA THR A 133 14.00 -20.48 -35.71
C THR A 133 14.00 -21.03 -34.28
N ARG A 134 14.81 -20.45 -33.38
CA ARG A 134 14.80 -20.81 -31.95
C ARG A 134 13.51 -20.38 -31.28
N ALA A 135 13.06 -19.14 -31.48
CA ALA A 135 11.79 -18.65 -30.95
C ALA A 135 10.61 -19.49 -31.45
N THR A 136 10.60 -19.85 -32.74
CA THR A 136 9.59 -20.72 -33.34
C THR A 136 9.57 -22.12 -32.71
N ALA A 137 10.74 -22.72 -32.47
CA ALA A 137 10.83 -24.01 -31.77
C ALA A 137 10.25 -23.94 -30.35
N VAL A 138 10.53 -22.85 -29.63
CA VAL A 138 9.97 -22.60 -28.28
C VAL A 138 8.44 -22.44 -28.34
N TYR A 139 7.90 -21.68 -29.30
CA TYR A 139 6.45 -21.54 -29.48
C TYR A 139 5.75 -22.88 -29.77
N LYS A 140 6.35 -23.72 -30.60
CA LYS A 140 5.80 -25.06 -30.88
C LYS A 140 5.81 -25.97 -29.64
N ALA A 141 6.88 -25.91 -28.85
CA ALA A 141 6.96 -26.64 -27.58
C ALA A 141 5.88 -26.18 -26.59
N LEU A 142 5.70 -24.87 -26.46
CA LEU A 142 4.63 -24.28 -25.64
C LEU A 142 3.23 -24.70 -26.12
N ALA A 143 2.98 -24.68 -27.43
CA ALA A 143 1.69 -25.08 -28.00
C ALA A 143 1.39 -26.57 -27.76
N ARG A 144 2.40 -27.45 -27.83
CA ARG A 144 2.25 -28.87 -27.45
C ARG A 144 1.87 -29.03 -25.98
N GLN A 145 2.54 -28.32 -25.08
CA GLN A 145 2.20 -28.39 -23.65
C GLN A 145 0.81 -27.82 -23.37
N ALA A 146 0.45 -26.72 -24.02
CA ALA A 146 -0.87 -26.09 -23.91
C ALA A 146 -2.03 -26.98 -24.38
N SER A 147 -1.76 -27.95 -25.28
CA SER A 147 -2.76 -28.90 -25.76
C SER A 147 -3.20 -29.91 -24.68
N ALA A 148 -2.35 -30.15 -23.68
CA ALA A 148 -2.65 -31.06 -22.57
C ALA A 148 -3.36 -30.35 -21.41
N ALA A 149 -2.92 -29.13 -21.08
CA ALA A 149 -3.50 -28.28 -20.05
C ALA A 149 -3.08 -26.83 -20.26
N ALA A 150 -3.80 -25.87 -19.67
CA ALA A 150 -3.39 -24.48 -19.67
C ALA A 150 -1.98 -24.32 -19.06
N LEU A 151 -1.14 -23.52 -19.71
CA LEU A 151 0.24 -23.26 -19.29
C LEU A 151 0.25 -22.44 -18.00
N ASP A 152 0.84 -22.99 -16.95
CA ASP A 152 1.16 -22.22 -15.75
C ASP A 152 2.47 -21.43 -15.95
N LEU A 153 2.34 -20.18 -16.40
CA LEU A 153 3.47 -19.27 -16.57
C LEU A 153 4.18 -18.91 -15.25
N THR A 154 3.68 -19.33 -14.08
CA THR A 154 4.37 -19.14 -12.80
C THR A 154 5.20 -20.35 -12.39
N SER A 155 5.03 -21.50 -13.05
CA SER A 155 5.72 -22.74 -12.71
C SER A 155 7.24 -22.66 -12.91
N SER A 156 7.98 -23.12 -11.89
CA SER A 156 9.45 -23.20 -11.89
C SER A 156 10.01 -24.23 -12.85
N SER A 157 9.23 -25.24 -13.23
CA SER A 157 9.64 -26.29 -14.15
C SER A 157 9.31 -26.00 -15.61
N LEU A 158 8.45 -25.02 -15.90
CA LEU A 158 7.94 -24.76 -17.25
C LEU A 158 9.07 -24.47 -18.24
N LEU A 159 9.98 -23.54 -17.91
CA LEU A 159 11.06 -23.17 -18.84
C LEU A 159 11.95 -24.36 -19.16
N ALA A 160 12.33 -25.16 -18.15
CA ALA A 160 13.16 -26.34 -18.36
C ALA A 160 12.47 -27.35 -19.29
N ALA A 161 11.19 -27.64 -19.05
CA ALA A 161 10.41 -28.55 -19.89
C ALA A 161 10.30 -28.05 -21.35
N VAL A 162 10.00 -26.76 -21.54
CA VAL A 162 9.90 -26.15 -22.87
C VAL A 162 11.25 -26.14 -23.59
N LEU A 163 12.33 -25.81 -22.89
CA LEU A 163 13.67 -25.74 -23.46
C LEU A 163 14.16 -27.12 -23.92
N THR A 164 13.95 -28.16 -23.10
CA THR A 164 14.30 -29.55 -23.45
C THR A 164 13.47 -30.07 -24.62
N ASP A 165 12.16 -29.83 -24.63
CA ASP A 165 11.30 -30.24 -25.76
C ASP A 165 11.66 -29.50 -27.06
N ALA A 166 11.86 -28.18 -27.01
CA ALA A 166 12.26 -27.40 -28.18
C ALA A 166 13.62 -27.87 -28.74
N ALA A 167 14.59 -28.14 -27.86
CA ALA A 167 15.91 -28.64 -28.24
C ALA A 167 15.82 -29.99 -28.96
N ALA A 168 15.11 -30.96 -28.38
CA ALA A 168 15.03 -32.32 -28.90
C ALA A 168 14.14 -32.42 -30.16
N THR A 169 12.94 -31.85 -30.10
CA THR A 169 11.88 -32.09 -31.10
C THR A 169 12.06 -31.25 -32.36
N ASP A 170 12.24 -29.93 -32.19
CA ASP A 170 12.27 -28.97 -33.29
C ASP A 170 13.70 -28.59 -33.69
N CYS A 171 14.61 -28.45 -32.73
CA CYS A 171 16.01 -28.09 -33.00
C CYS A 171 16.94 -29.28 -33.30
N LYS A 172 16.43 -30.51 -33.15
CA LYS A 172 17.14 -31.77 -33.46
C LYS A 172 18.44 -31.95 -32.68
N ALA A 173 18.47 -31.52 -31.43
CA ALA A 173 19.57 -31.84 -30.52
C ALA A 173 19.59 -33.34 -30.22
N ALA A 174 20.78 -33.93 -30.25
CA ALA A 174 20.97 -35.32 -29.84
C ALA A 174 20.76 -35.48 -28.33
N GLU A 175 20.17 -36.59 -27.89
CA GLU A 175 19.88 -36.88 -26.48
C GLU A 175 21.12 -36.81 -25.59
N ALA A 176 22.26 -37.33 -26.08
CA ALA A 176 23.56 -37.27 -25.41
C ALA A 176 24.11 -35.84 -25.21
N THR A 177 23.50 -34.85 -25.87
CA THR A 177 23.85 -33.42 -25.73
C THR A 177 22.98 -32.75 -24.69
N THR A 178 21.67 -33.02 -24.70
CA THR A 178 20.72 -32.47 -23.71
C THR A 178 20.96 -33.01 -22.30
N SER A 179 21.57 -34.19 -22.18
CA SER A 179 21.94 -34.80 -20.89
C SER A 179 23.32 -34.38 -20.36
N ARG A 180 24.07 -33.52 -21.07
CA ARG A 180 25.36 -33.02 -20.59
C ARG A 180 25.17 -32.15 -19.35
N SER A 181 26.09 -32.26 -18.39
CA SER A 181 26.08 -31.48 -17.15
C SER A 181 26.08 -29.98 -17.39
N GLU A 182 26.84 -29.50 -18.38
CA GLU A 182 26.91 -28.08 -18.78
C GLU A 182 25.57 -27.56 -19.31
N VAL A 183 24.89 -28.34 -20.16
CA VAL A 183 23.57 -28.00 -20.70
C VAL A 183 22.52 -28.03 -19.59
N THR A 184 22.58 -29.01 -18.70
CA THR A 184 21.70 -29.11 -17.53
C THR A 184 21.87 -27.92 -16.58
N ALA A 185 23.11 -27.50 -16.33
CA ALA A 185 23.42 -26.32 -15.52
C ALA A 185 22.92 -25.03 -16.18
N LEU A 186 23.12 -24.88 -17.49
CA LEU A 186 22.58 -23.75 -18.27
C LEU A 186 21.04 -23.68 -18.18
N VAL A 187 20.35 -24.82 -18.35
CA VAL A 187 18.88 -24.91 -18.23
C VAL A 187 18.42 -24.50 -16.83
N ALA A 188 19.11 -24.95 -15.78
CA ALA A 188 18.79 -24.58 -14.41
C ALA A 188 18.95 -23.06 -14.16
N GLN A 189 20.02 -22.46 -14.66
CA GLN A 189 20.24 -21.01 -14.55
C GLN A 189 19.20 -20.21 -15.37
N ALA A 190 18.86 -20.68 -16.56
CA ALA A 190 17.79 -20.09 -17.37
C ALA A 190 16.44 -20.14 -16.65
N ALA A 191 16.13 -21.26 -16.00
CA ALA A 191 14.90 -21.42 -15.23
C ALA A 191 14.88 -20.46 -14.02
N GLN A 192 16.00 -20.29 -13.32
CA GLN A 192 16.14 -19.33 -12.23
C GLN A 192 15.91 -17.88 -12.70
N LEU A 193 16.50 -17.49 -13.84
CA LEU A 193 16.32 -16.16 -14.41
C LEU A 193 14.86 -15.91 -14.78
N TYR A 194 14.21 -16.88 -15.42
CA TYR A 194 12.79 -16.81 -15.76
C TYR A 194 11.91 -16.68 -14.52
N GLN A 195 12.19 -17.46 -13.48
CA GLN A 195 11.46 -17.39 -12.22
C GLN A 195 11.57 -16.02 -11.56
N THR A 196 12.75 -15.40 -11.60
CA THR A 196 12.96 -14.04 -11.12
C THR A 196 12.11 -13.02 -11.90
N ALA A 197 12.09 -13.12 -13.24
CA ALA A 197 11.27 -12.27 -14.08
C ALA A 197 9.76 -12.49 -13.87
N ALA A 198 9.31 -13.75 -13.78
CA ALA A 198 7.91 -14.09 -13.61
C ALA A 198 7.36 -13.69 -12.23
N ALA A 199 8.16 -13.83 -11.17
CA ALA A 199 7.81 -13.43 -9.81
C ALA A 199 7.62 -11.91 -9.68
N SER A 200 8.37 -11.12 -10.45
CA SER A 200 8.23 -9.65 -10.49
C SER A 200 6.84 -9.20 -10.96
N LEU A 201 6.11 -10.07 -11.66
CA LEU A 201 4.79 -9.81 -12.22
C LEU A 201 3.68 -10.53 -11.45
N SER A 202 3.95 -10.99 -10.23
CA SER A 202 2.97 -11.76 -9.45
C SER A 202 1.75 -10.90 -9.06
N LEU A 203 0.56 -11.44 -9.35
CA LEU A 203 -0.74 -10.86 -8.98
C LEU A 203 -1.45 -11.68 -7.90
N SER A 204 -0.73 -12.59 -7.22
CA SER A 204 -1.31 -13.44 -6.16
C SER A 204 -1.66 -12.68 -4.89
N ASN A 205 -1.01 -11.54 -4.66
CA ASN A 205 -1.33 -10.65 -3.55
C ASN A 205 -2.44 -9.67 -3.96
N SER A 206 -3.61 -9.78 -3.31
CA SER A 206 -4.77 -8.94 -3.60
C SER A 206 -4.52 -7.45 -3.34
N SER A 207 -3.64 -7.07 -2.41
CA SER A 207 -3.31 -5.66 -2.18
C SER A 207 -2.48 -5.07 -3.31
N VAL A 208 -1.47 -5.81 -3.78
CA VAL A 208 -0.64 -5.43 -4.94
C VAL A 208 -1.50 -5.36 -6.20
N GLN A 209 -2.40 -6.33 -6.39
CA GLN A 209 -3.34 -6.32 -7.50
C GLN A 209 -4.26 -5.11 -7.47
N ALA A 210 -4.84 -4.77 -6.31
CA ALA A 210 -5.70 -3.59 -6.17
C ALA A 210 -4.93 -2.29 -6.44
N GLU A 211 -3.66 -2.21 -6.03
CA GLU A 211 -2.79 -1.06 -6.29
C GLU A 211 -2.45 -0.93 -7.78
N LEU A 212 -2.07 -2.01 -8.46
CA LEU A 212 -1.80 -2.01 -9.89
C LEU A 212 -3.06 -1.74 -10.72
N LEU A 213 -4.23 -2.14 -10.22
CA LEU A 213 -5.52 -1.83 -10.82
C LEU A 213 -5.85 -0.34 -10.72
N ALA A 214 -5.50 0.30 -9.60
CA ALA A 214 -5.62 1.75 -9.40
C ALA A 214 -4.56 2.54 -10.18
N LEU A 215 -3.40 1.95 -10.45
CA LEU A 215 -2.25 2.58 -11.10
C LEU A 215 -1.82 1.81 -12.38
N PRO A 216 -2.63 1.80 -13.46
CA PRO A 216 -2.34 1.00 -14.64
C PRO A 216 -1.03 1.42 -15.36
N LEU A 217 -0.59 2.68 -15.24
CA LEU A 217 0.72 3.11 -15.73
C LEU A 217 1.87 2.42 -14.97
N ALA A 218 1.72 2.13 -13.67
CA ALA A 218 2.72 1.42 -12.90
C ALA A 218 2.81 -0.04 -13.35
N ALA A 219 1.66 -0.68 -13.61
CA ALA A 219 1.62 -2.03 -14.19
C ALA A 219 2.32 -2.09 -15.55
N LEU A 220 2.03 -1.14 -16.44
CA LEU A 220 2.63 -1.07 -17.77
C LEU A 220 4.14 -0.78 -17.73
N SER A 221 4.57 0.09 -16.82
CA SER A 221 5.98 0.39 -16.59
C SER A 221 6.74 -0.84 -16.10
N LEU A 222 6.22 -1.54 -15.09
CA LEU A 222 6.84 -2.76 -14.55
C LEU A 222 6.98 -3.84 -15.61
N ALA A 223 5.91 -4.12 -16.37
CA ALA A 223 5.92 -5.07 -17.48
C ALA A 223 6.97 -4.73 -18.55
N SER A 224 7.10 -3.44 -18.88
CA SER A 224 8.07 -2.97 -19.87
C SER A 224 9.51 -3.04 -19.36
N ARG A 225 9.75 -2.73 -18.08
CA ARG A 225 11.07 -2.84 -17.44
C ARG A 225 11.54 -4.29 -17.35
N VAL A 226 10.65 -5.22 -16.98
CA VAL A 226 10.96 -6.66 -17.00
C VAL A 226 11.35 -7.09 -18.41
N SER A 227 10.57 -6.72 -19.44
CA SER A 227 10.88 -7.03 -20.83
C SER A 227 12.24 -6.46 -21.26
N TYR A 228 12.51 -5.20 -20.91
CA TYR A 228 13.78 -4.52 -21.20
C TYR A 228 14.97 -5.25 -20.57
N VAL A 229 14.93 -5.54 -19.27
CA VAL A 229 16.03 -6.19 -18.54
C VAL A 229 16.26 -7.61 -19.06
N VAL A 230 15.19 -8.38 -19.33
CA VAL A 230 15.33 -9.72 -19.90
C VAL A 230 16.03 -9.67 -21.26
N GLN A 231 15.67 -8.73 -22.13
CA GLN A 231 16.26 -8.60 -23.46
C GLN A 231 17.70 -8.07 -23.43
N THR A 232 18.00 -7.08 -22.57
CA THR A 232 19.29 -6.36 -22.61
C THR A 232 20.34 -6.87 -21.62
N ALA A 233 19.92 -7.53 -20.54
CA ALA A 233 20.82 -8.10 -19.53
C ALA A 233 20.64 -9.62 -19.40
N GLY A 234 19.40 -10.11 -19.44
CA GLY A 234 19.09 -11.54 -19.29
C GLY A 234 19.72 -12.42 -20.38
N ALA A 235 19.42 -12.14 -21.66
CA ALA A 235 19.97 -12.89 -22.78
C ALA A 235 21.52 -12.83 -22.84
N PRO A 236 22.17 -11.65 -22.68
CA PRO A 236 23.62 -11.59 -22.58
C PRO A 236 24.23 -12.34 -21.38
N SER A 237 23.59 -12.30 -20.20
CA SER A 237 24.08 -13.04 -19.03
C SER A 237 24.15 -14.54 -19.32
N LEU A 238 23.14 -15.11 -20.00
CA LEU A 238 23.14 -16.52 -20.42
C LEU A 238 24.25 -16.83 -21.42
N ALA A 239 24.48 -15.95 -22.40
CA ALA A 239 25.56 -16.11 -23.37
C ALA A 239 26.96 -16.05 -22.71
N SER A 240 27.10 -15.31 -21.61
CA SER A 240 28.38 -15.14 -20.91
C SER A 240 28.76 -16.28 -19.96
N LEU A 241 27.90 -17.27 -19.74
CA LEU A 241 28.12 -18.33 -18.74
C LEU A 241 29.37 -19.18 -18.99
N ALA A 242 29.81 -19.30 -20.25
CA ALA A 242 31.07 -19.96 -20.58
C ALA A 242 32.31 -19.24 -20.00
N GLY A 243 32.24 -17.91 -19.80
CA GLY A 243 33.33 -17.09 -19.25
C GLY A 243 33.06 -16.52 -17.86
N ASN A 244 31.81 -16.46 -17.42
CA ASN A 244 31.38 -16.00 -16.09
C ASN A 244 30.24 -16.90 -15.57
N PRO A 245 30.56 -17.97 -14.83
CA PRO A 245 29.55 -18.89 -14.27
C PRO A 245 28.57 -18.23 -13.29
N GLN A 246 28.87 -17.03 -12.80
CA GLN A 246 28.06 -16.28 -11.85
C GLN A 246 27.19 -15.20 -12.53
N ALA A 247 27.21 -15.06 -13.86
CA ALA A 247 26.53 -13.96 -14.55
C ALA A 247 25.02 -13.89 -14.28
N VAL A 248 24.34 -15.03 -14.22
CA VAL A 248 22.90 -15.10 -13.90
C VAL A 248 22.66 -14.85 -12.41
N ALA A 249 23.51 -15.38 -11.52
CA ALA A 249 23.41 -15.13 -10.08
C ALA A 249 23.64 -13.64 -9.74
N GLN A 250 24.60 -12.99 -10.40
CA GLN A 250 24.86 -11.56 -10.28
C GLN A 250 23.68 -10.72 -10.77
N LEU A 251 23.11 -11.07 -11.92
CA LEU A 251 21.94 -10.39 -12.47
C LEU A 251 20.72 -10.54 -11.53
N THR A 252 20.43 -11.75 -11.06
CA THR A 252 19.29 -12.02 -10.18
C THR A 252 19.47 -11.38 -8.80
N GLY A 253 20.69 -11.36 -8.25
CA GLY A 253 21.01 -10.64 -7.01
C GLY A 253 20.88 -9.12 -7.13
N GLY A 254 21.10 -8.56 -8.33
CA GLY A 254 20.93 -7.14 -8.64
C GLY A 254 19.61 -6.78 -9.32
N TRP A 255 18.63 -7.68 -9.36
CA TRP A 255 17.46 -7.59 -10.24
C TRP A 255 16.65 -6.29 -10.06
N THR A 256 16.37 -5.91 -8.82
CA THR A 256 15.63 -4.68 -8.51
C THR A 256 16.36 -3.43 -9.01
N ALA A 257 17.69 -3.39 -8.88
CA ALA A 257 18.47 -2.26 -9.38
C ALA A 257 18.43 -2.17 -10.91
N GLN A 258 18.44 -3.32 -11.60
CA GLN A 258 18.30 -3.37 -13.06
C GLN A 258 16.92 -2.91 -13.52
N LEU A 259 15.85 -3.33 -12.85
CA LEU A 259 14.49 -2.86 -13.14
C LEU A 259 14.40 -1.35 -12.99
N ASN A 260 14.98 -0.77 -11.95
CA ASN A 260 14.96 0.67 -11.69
C ASN A 260 15.76 1.46 -12.74
N ALA A 261 16.90 0.92 -13.19
CA ALA A 261 17.77 1.54 -14.19
C ALA A 261 17.25 1.39 -15.64
N ALA A 262 16.32 0.48 -15.91
CA ALA A 262 15.81 0.22 -17.26
C ALA A 262 15.12 1.47 -17.87
N PRO A 263 15.62 2.01 -18.98
CA PRO A 263 15.01 3.16 -19.65
C PRO A 263 13.72 2.73 -20.35
N VAL A 264 12.58 3.21 -19.84
CA VAL A 264 11.26 3.02 -20.45
C VAL A 264 10.61 4.35 -20.81
N ARG A 265 9.79 4.36 -21.86
CA ARG A 265 9.16 5.56 -22.44
C ARG A 265 7.83 5.86 -21.76
N LEU A 266 7.88 6.34 -20.52
CA LEU A 266 6.70 6.64 -19.70
C LEU A 266 5.71 7.61 -20.37
N ALA A 267 6.19 8.57 -21.16
CA ALA A 267 5.32 9.48 -21.91
C ALA A 267 4.48 8.75 -22.97
N ALA A 268 5.06 7.76 -23.66
CA ALA A 268 4.35 6.94 -24.65
C ALA A 268 3.33 6.02 -23.97
N MET A 269 3.68 5.43 -22.83
CA MET A 269 2.76 4.63 -22.00
C MET A 269 1.60 5.48 -21.47
N GLY A 270 1.90 6.68 -20.98
CA GLY A 270 0.91 7.65 -20.53
C GLY A 270 -0.06 8.00 -21.65
N TYR A 271 0.45 8.39 -22.82
CA TYR A 271 -0.38 8.68 -24.00
C TYR A 271 -1.27 7.49 -24.39
N ALA A 272 -0.72 6.28 -24.41
CA ALA A 272 -1.49 5.06 -24.72
C ALA A 272 -2.63 4.81 -23.73
N LEU A 273 -2.46 5.18 -22.46
CA LEU A 273 -3.48 5.10 -21.41
C LEU A 273 -4.37 6.35 -21.33
N GLY A 274 -4.11 7.40 -22.13
CA GLY A 274 -4.84 8.66 -22.11
C GLY A 274 -4.38 9.67 -21.04
N PHE A 275 -3.16 9.53 -20.51
CA PHE A 275 -2.57 10.37 -19.47
C PHE A 275 -1.74 11.53 -20.05
N THR A 276 -1.78 12.68 -19.37
CA THR A 276 -0.99 13.89 -19.68
C THR A 276 0.47 13.77 -19.21
N ALA A 277 1.38 14.55 -19.80
CA ALA A 277 2.81 14.55 -19.48
C ALA A 277 3.10 14.98 -18.01
N ILE A 278 4.24 14.54 -17.48
CA ILE A 278 4.64 14.68 -16.07
C ILE A 278 5.76 15.73 -15.94
N PRO A 279 5.55 16.88 -15.28
CA PRO A 279 6.63 17.83 -14.98
C PRO A 279 6.98 17.99 -13.49
N ALA A 280 8.26 18.32 -13.27
CA ALA A 280 8.88 19.19 -12.24
C ALA A 280 9.20 18.70 -10.79
N ASP A 281 10.09 19.49 -10.16
CA ASP A 281 10.59 19.42 -8.77
C ASP A 281 9.45 19.52 -7.74
N LEU A 282 9.64 18.90 -6.57
CA LEU A 282 8.59 18.73 -5.56
C LEU A 282 9.03 19.28 -4.19
N ARG A 283 8.23 20.18 -3.62
CA ARG A 283 8.33 20.61 -2.23
C ARG A 283 7.19 20.04 -1.41
N LEU A 284 7.52 19.45 -0.26
CA LEU A 284 6.57 18.82 0.65
C LEU A 284 6.60 19.52 2.00
N THR A 285 5.42 19.71 2.58
CA THR A 285 5.24 20.07 3.99
C THR A 285 4.50 18.93 4.68
N VAL A 286 5.13 18.32 5.68
CA VAL A 286 4.62 17.16 6.39
C VAL A 286 4.20 17.53 7.81
N ARG A 287 2.97 17.17 8.18
CA ARG A 287 2.41 17.52 9.49
C ARG A 287 1.45 16.46 10.03
N SER A 288 1.35 16.40 11.36
CA SER A 288 0.27 15.72 12.09
C SER A 288 -0.48 16.77 12.90
N THR A 289 -0.14 16.96 14.18
CA THR A 289 -0.65 18.08 14.98
C THR A 289 0.22 19.31 14.72
N GLY A 290 1.53 19.11 14.80
CA GLY A 290 2.56 20.05 14.41
C GLY A 290 3.24 19.64 13.10
N ALA A 291 4.25 20.41 12.73
CA ALA A 291 5.21 19.98 11.71
C ALA A 291 5.90 18.69 12.18
N LEU A 292 6.16 17.77 11.25
CA LEU A 292 6.87 16.55 11.58
C LEU A 292 8.36 16.72 11.28
N ALA A 293 9.16 16.94 12.32
CA ALA A 293 10.58 17.22 12.21
C ALA A 293 11.42 15.93 12.16
N ALA A 294 12.53 15.98 11.42
CA ALA A 294 13.47 14.88 11.25
C ALA A 294 12.85 13.58 10.71
N CYS A 295 11.75 13.68 9.96
CA CYS A 295 11.11 12.55 9.31
C CYS A 295 11.87 12.14 8.07
N LYS A 296 12.20 10.86 7.96
CA LYS A 296 12.65 10.28 6.69
C LYS A 296 11.44 10.03 5.78
N VAL A 297 11.15 11.00 4.91
CA VAL A 297 10.10 10.90 3.90
C VAL A 297 10.65 10.13 2.71
N ALA A 298 9.92 9.10 2.27
CA ALA A 298 10.18 8.42 1.02
C ALA A 298 9.24 8.97 -0.06
N VAL A 299 9.80 9.40 -1.18
CA VAL A 299 9.05 9.79 -2.37
C VAL A 299 9.33 8.76 -3.45
N GLU A 300 8.31 7.97 -3.71
CA GLU A 300 8.34 6.91 -4.68
C GLU A 300 7.64 7.37 -5.96
N ASN A 301 8.34 7.15 -7.07
CA ASN A 301 7.72 7.15 -8.36
C ASN A 301 7.31 5.70 -8.71
N PRO A 302 6.05 5.30 -8.48
CA PRO A 302 5.61 3.95 -8.85
C PRO A 302 5.72 3.72 -10.37
N TYR A 303 5.85 4.77 -11.18
CA TYR A 303 6.06 4.65 -12.62
C TYR A 303 7.54 4.54 -12.99
N GLN A 304 8.45 5.27 -12.32
CA GLN A 304 9.89 5.18 -12.61
C GLN A 304 10.60 4.10 -11.79
N MET A 305 9.92 3.49 -10.81
CA MET A 305 10.51 2.60 -9.81
C MET A 305 11.72 3.22 -9.11
N THR A 306 11.74 4.56 -9.02
CA THR A 306 12.74 5.33 -8.31
C THR A 306 12.17 5.75 -6.98
N ALA A 307 12.98 5.65 -5.93
CA ALA A 307 12.65 6.17 -4.62
C ALA A 307 13.73 7.17 -4.22
N THR A 308 13.30 8.37 -3.87
CA THR A 308 14.17 9.36 -3.24
C THR A 308 13.74 9.46 -1.79
N THR A 309 14.70 9.44 -0.87
CA THR A 309 14.40 9.70 0.55
C THR A 309 15.02 11.03 0.95
N ALA A 310 14.29 11.83 1.70
CA ALA A 310 14.82 13.05 2.30
C ALA A 310 14.28 13.23 3.70
N THR A 311 15.00 14.01 4.50
CA THR A 311 14.65 14.28 5.89
C THR A 311 14.01 15.65 6.00
N THR A 312 12.87 15.74 6.67
CA THR A 312 12.22 17.03 6.93
C THR A 312 13.02 17.88 7.91
N ASP A 313 12.99 19.20 7.70
CA ASP A 313 13.53 20.19 8.64
C ASP A 313 12.62 20.36 9.88
N ASP A 314 12.98 21.29 10.77
CA ASP A 314 12.20 21.58 11.98
C ASP A 314 10.82 22.19 11.70
N LYS A 315 10.56 22.62 10.46
CA LYS A 315 9.26 23.07 9.96
C LYS A 315 8.49 21.96 9.24
N GLY A 316 9.01 20.74 9.22
CA GLY A 316 8.39 19.62 8.53
C GLY A 316 8.48 19.72 7.02
N ALA A 317 9.30 20.63 6.49
CA ALA A 317 9.43 20.88 5.06
C ALA A 317 10.59 20.07 4.48
N VAL A 318 10.46 19.69 3.21
CA VAL A 318 11.52 19.07 2.44
C VAL A 318 11.43 19.45 0.97
N ASN A 319 12.56 19.81 0.38
CA ASN A 319 12.69 20.12 -1.04
C ASN A 319 13.39 18.96 -1.74
N LEU A 320 12.76 18.44 -2.80
CA LEU A 320 13.28 17.33 -3.57
C LEU A 320 13.51 17.78 -5.01
N THR A 321 14.78 17.83 -5.41
CA THR A 321 15.17 18.10 -6.80
C THR A 321 15.05 16.83 -7.62
N SER A 322 14.53 16.95 -8.85
CA SER A 322 14.32 15.82 -9.78
C SER A 322 13.45 14.69 -9.22
N ALA A 323 12.66 14.93 -8.17
CA ALA A 323 11.74 13.95 -7.64
C ALA A 323 10.38 14.08 -8.31
N MET A 324 10.13 13.17 -9.25
CA MET A 324 8.80 12.93 -9.78
C MET A 324 8.18 11.85 -8.89
N GLY A 325 7.12 12.13 -8.14
CA GLY A 325 6.58 11.10 -7.25
C GLY A 325 5.13 11.35 -6.87
N PRO A 326 4.17 10.57 -7.40
CA PRO A 326 2.83 10.58 -6.85
C PRO A 326 2.81 9.96 -5.46
N LEU A 327 3.64 8.96 -5.09
CA LEU A 327 3.51 8.33 -3.78
C LEU A 327 4.53 8.88 -2.77
N VAL A 328 4.04 9.65 -1.81
CA VAL A 328 4.80 10.10 -0.64
C VAL A 328 4.47 9.19 0.53
N THR A 329 5.49 8.62 1.17
CA THR A 329 5.33 7.82 2.38
C THR A 329 6.09 8.46 3.52
N VAL A 330 5.35 8.85 4.56
CA VAL A 330 5.91 9.29 5.84
C VAL A 330 5.74 8.13 6.83
N PRO A 331 6.84 7.57 7.38
CA PRO A 331 6.74 6.53 8.39
C PRO A 331 6.19 7.10 9.71
N ALA A 332 5.65 6.22 10.56
CA ALA A 332 5.37 6.56 11.95
C ALA A 332 6.69 6.78 12.74
N GLY A 333 6.60 7.36 13.94
CA GLY A 333 7.73 7.60 14.82
C GLY A 333 8.42 8.96 14.62
N CYS A 334 7.88 9.81 13.76
CA CYS A 334 8.34 11.17 13.54
C CYS A 334 8.05 12.09 14.72
N ARG A 335 8.99 12.99 15.07
CA ARG A 335 8.77 13.99 16.13
C ARG A 335 7.72 15.01 15.69
N ASP A 336 6.64 15.14 16.45
CA ASP A 336 5.63 16.18 16.28
C ASP A 336 6.06 17.44 17.04
N THR A 337 6.32 18.55 16.36
CA THR A 337 6.89 19.76 16.97
C THR A 337 5.94 20.48 17.92
N VAL A 338 4.62 20.41 17.69
CA VAL A 338 3.62 21.06 18.55
C VAL A 338 3.40 20.25 19.82
N LEU A 339 3.47 18.92 19.73
CA LEU A 339 3.30 18.05 20.89
C LEU A 339 4.60 17.83 21.68
N SER A 340 5.76 18.06 21.07
CA SER A 340 7.06 17.89 21.71
C SER A 340 7.53 19.17 22.39
N THR A 341 7.54 19.18 23.72
CA THR A 341 8.03 20.31 24.52
C THR A 341 9.49 20.10 24.95
N ALA A 342 10.12 21.10 25.59
CA ALA A 342 11.49 21.00 26.07
C ALA A 342 11.78 19.77 26.97
N ASN A 343 10.74 19.23 27.63
CA ASN A 343 10.86 18.12 28.58
C ASN A 343 10.24 16.80 28.06
N SER A 344 9.70 16.76 26.84
CA SER A 344 9.04 15.56 26.31
C SER A 344 9.05 15.52 24.78
N THR A 345 9.33 14.35 24.23
CA THR A 345 9.25 14.09 22.79
C THR A 345 8.03 13.23 22.50
N VAL A 346 7.12 13.75 21.68
CA VAL A 346 5.94 13.02 21.21
C VAL A 346 6.13 12.70 19.74
N VAL A 347 5.82 11.46 19.37
CA VAL A 347 6.00 10.96 18.00
C VAL A 347 4.68 10.54 17.37
N THR A 348 4.58 10.71 16.06
CA THR A 348 3.40 10.30 15.31
C THR A 348 3.22 8.79 15.34
N ALA A 349 1.97 8.36 15.47
CA ALA A 349 1.61 6.95 15.49
C ALA A 349 1.10 6.42 14.15
N ILE A 350 0.94 7.29 13.15
CA ILE A 350 0.21 6.99 11.91
C ILE A 350 1.19 7.12 10.74
N PRO A 351 1.38 6.08 9.93
CA PRO A 351 2.07 6.21 8.66
C PRO A 351 1.18 6.97 7.66
N LEU A 352 1.75 7.86 6.87
CA LEU A 352 1.04 8.67 5.89
C LEU A 352 1.46 8.28 4.47
N PRO A 353 0.80 7.28 3.84
CA PRO A 353 0.94 7.00 2.41
C PRO A 353 0.00 7.91 1.61
N VAL A 354 0.56 8.82 0.81
CA VAL A 354 -0.19 9.87 0.11
C VAL A 354 0.11 9.85 -1.38
N LEU A 355 -0.93 9.73 -2.20
CA LEU A 355 -0.87 9.94 -3.64
C LEU A 355 -1.08 11.42 -3.96
N LEU A 356 -0.10 12.06 -4.60
CA LEU A 356 -0.14 13.43 -5.08
C LEU A 356 -0.59 13.49 -6.55
N PRO A 357 -1.36 14.52 -6.93
CA PRO A 357 -1.64 14.79 -8.33
C PRO A 357 -0.36 15.06 -9.12
N ILE A 358 -0.39 14.66 -10.39
CA ILE A 358 0.72 14.93 -11.31
C ILE A 358 0.87 16.43 -11.55
N GLY A 359 2.11 16.93 -11.56
CA GLY A 359 2.43 18.34 -11.77
C GLY A 359 2.25 19.20 -10.52
N THR A 360 2.12 18.57 -9.34
CA THR A 360 2.12 19.27 -8.06
C THR A 360 3.56 19.65 -7.70
N ASP A 361 3.81 20.95 -7.60
CA ASP A 361 5.08 21.57 -7.21
C ASP A 361 5.21 21.73 -5.69
N ASN A 362 4.08 21.90 -5.01
CA ASN A 362 3.98 22.05 -3.55
C ASN A 362 2.84 21.18 -3.01
N ALA A 363 3.07 20.40 -1.95
CA ALA A 363 2.01 19.60 -1.33
C ALA A 363 2.10 19.54 0.19
N THR A 364 0.93 19.48 0.83
CA THR A 364 0.80 19.23 2.27
C THR A 364 0.40 17.77 2.54
N ILE A 365 1.19 17.09 3.37
CA ILE A 365 1.03 15.69 3.75
C ILE A 365 0.50 15.62 5.18
N ASP A 366 -0.67 15.02 5.36
CA ASP A 366 -1.38 14.90 6.64
C ASP A 366 -2.33 13.68 6.64
N SER A 367 -3.08 13.49 7.73
CA SER A 367 -3.95 12.31 7.88
C SER A 367 -5.13 12.33 6.89
N VAL A 368 -5.58 13.51 6.46
CA VAL A 368 -6.67 13.62 5.48
C VAL A 368 -6.16 13.24 4.10
N SER A 369 -4.95 13.65 3.71
CA SER A 369 -4.38 13.25 2.42
C SER A 369 -4.07 11.75 2.33
N ALA A 370 -3.76 11.10 3.46
CA ALA A 370 -3.71 9.63 3.54
C ALA A 370 -5.11 8.98 3.35
N LEU A 371 -6.16 9.57 3.95
CA LEU A 371 -7.54 9.12 3.72
C LEU A 371 -7.99 9.34 2.27
N VAL A 372 -7.65 10.48 1.66
CA VAL A 372 -7.90 10.77 0.24
C VAL A 372 -7.29 9.69 -0.65
N THR A 373 -6.06 9.28 -0.34
CA THR A 373 -5.37 8.21 -1.06
C THR A 373 -6.09 6.87 -0.91
N ALA A 374 -6.55 6.55 0.31
CA ALA A 374 -7.33 5.34 0.56
C ALA A 374 -8.68 5.36 -0.19
N VAL A 375 -9.37 6.51 -0.21
CA VAL A 375 -10.63 6.71 -0.95
C VAL A 375 -10.41 6.57 -2.45
N PHE A 376 -9.35 7.18 -2.99
CA PHE A 376 -8.99 7.04 -4.40
C PHE A 376 -8.74 5.57 -4.77
N LYS A 377 -7.90 4.85 -3.99
CA LYS A 377 -7.65 3.42 -4.19
C LYS A 377 -8.92 2.57 -4.07
N ALA A 378 -9.78 2.86 -3.10
CA ALA A 378 -11.07 2.17 -2.93
C ALA A 378 -12.03 2.44 -4.10
N SER A 379 -12.04 3.67 -4.62
CA SER A 379 -12.88 4.05 -5.77
C SER A 379 -12.47 3.33 -7.06
N ALA A 380 -11.19 3.01 -7.23
CA ALA A 380 -10.70 2.22 -8.37
C ALA A 380 -11.23 0.78 -8.38
N ALA A 381 -11.68 0.28 -7.22
CA ALA A 381 -12.36 -1.00 -7.07
C ALA A 381 -13.89 -0.90 -7.25
N ALA A 382 -14.44 0.28 -7.55
CA ALA A 382 -15.85 0.41 -7.91
C ALA A 382 -16.12 -0.23 -9.28
N ALA A 383 -17.33 -0.76 -9.47
CA ALA A 383 -17.75 -1.41 -10.71
C ALA A 383 -17.55 -0.51 -11.94
N THR A 384 -17.80 0.79 -11.79
CA THR A 384 -17.62 1.82 -12.82
C THR A 384 -16.66 2.92 -12.33
N TRP A 385 -15.44 2.92 -12.85
CA TRP A 385 -14.41 3.93 -12.57
C TRP A 385 -13.44 4.02 -13.74
N ALA A 386 -13.19 5.23 -14.27
CA ALA A 386 -12.24 5.40 -15.38
C ALA A 386 -10.80 5.54 -14.86
N PRO A 387 -9.82 4.84 -15.45
CA PRO A 387 -8.39 5.03 -15.21
C PRO A 387 -7.99 6.50 -15.28
N ARG A 388 -7.45 7.02 -14.18
CA ARG A 388 -6.93 8.38 -14.10
C ARG A 388 -5.93 8.51 -12.98
N HIS A 389 -5.20 9.62 -12.96
CA HIS A 389 -4.42 10.01 -11.79
C HIS A 389 -5.33 10.62 -10.72
N ILE A 390 -4.84 10.58 -9.48
CA ILE A 390 -5.43 11.37 -8.41
C ILE A 390 -5.33 12.85 -8.79
N SER A 391 -6.32 13.62 -8.39
CA SER A 391 -6.52 15.01 -8.75
C SER A 391 -6.92 15.84 -7.53
N SER A 392 -6.86 17.16 -7.63
CA SER A 392 -7.36 18.08 -6.60
C SER A 392 -8.85 17.89 -6.29
N ALA A 393 -9.63 17.36 -7.25
CA ALA A 393 -11.05 17.03 -7.04
C ALA A 393 -11.24 15.86 -6.06
N ASP A 394 -10.31 14.89 -6.03
CA ASP A 394 -10.36 13.78 -5.07
C ASP A 394 -10.15 14.27 -3.64
N TYR A 395 -9.19 15.19 -3.46
CA TYR A 395 -8.98 15.86 -2.19
C TYR A 395 -10.24 16.62 -1.78
N SER A 396 -10.77 17.44 -2.68
CA SER A 396 -12.00 18.21 -2.43
C SER A 396 -13.18 17.33 -2.03
N THR A 397 -13.32 16.13 -2.61
CA THR A 397 -14.41 15.19 -2.28
C THR A 397 -14.38 14.80 -0.80
N VAL A 398 -13.21 14.49 -0.25
CA VAL A 398 -13.07 14.09 1.16
C VAL A 398 -13.33 15.27 2.08
N TYR A 399 -12.78 16.45 1.81
CA TYR A 399 -13.06 17.63 2.64
C TYR A 399 -14.55 18.03 2.59
N ASN A 400 -15.16 18.00 1.40
CA ASN A 400 -16.57 18.31 1.21
C ASN A 400 -17.52 17.32 1.89
N TYR A 401 -17.13 16.04 2.01
CA TYR A 401 -17.87 15.04 2.79
C TYR A 401 -18.08 15.51 4.23
N PHE A 402 -17.03 16.07 4.85
CA PHE A 402 -17.08 16.64 6.20
C PHE A 402 -17.58 18.09 6.24
N GLY A 403 -18.03 18.63 5.11
CA GLY A 403 -18.59 19.97 5.03
C GLY A 403 -17.56 21.10 5.04
N VAL A 404 -16.28 20.81 4.78
CA VAL A 404 -15.20 21.82 4.72
C VAL A 404 -15.00 22.30 3.28
N GLY A 405 -14.97 23.61 3.06
CA GLY A 405 -14.64 24.21 1.76
C GLY A 405 -15.73 24.12 0.68
N ARG A 406 -17.00 23.92 1.07
CA ARG A 406 -18.12 23.87 0.12
C ARG A 406 -18.32 25.24 -0.54
N SER A 407 -18.62 25.26 -1.84
CA SER A 407 -18.75 26.50 -2.63
C SER A 407 -19.80 27.48 -2.13
N SER A 408 -20.80 27.02 -1.37
CA SER A 408 -21.86 27.85 -0.80
C SER A 408 -21.67 28.17 0.69
N ALA A 409 -20.55 27.77 1.30
CA ALA A 409 -20.30 27.94 2.73
C ALA A 409 -19.37 29.13 3.00
N ALA A 410 -19.40 29.65 4.23
CA ALA A 410 -18.55 30.78 4.64
C ALA A 410 -17.04 30.43 4.68
N ASP A 411 -16.72 29.13 4.66
CA ASP A 411 -15.37 28.60 4.55
C ASP A 411 -15.07 28.08 3.14
N ALA A 412 -15.78 28.55 2.10
CA ALA A 412 -15.54 28.15 0.71
C ALA A 412 -14.06 28.27 0.33
N LEU A 413 -13.59 27.29 -0.45
CA LEU A 413 -12.22 27.27 -0.96
C LEU A 413 -11.95 28.55 -1.79
N PRO A 414 -10.91 29.35 -1.44
CA PRO A 414 -10.57 30.55 -2.18
C PRO A 414 -10.21 30.25 -3.64
N ALA A 415 -10.46 31.22 -4.53
CA ALA A 415 -10.06 31.09 -5.94
C ALA A 415 -8.53 30.90 -6.05
N GLY A 416 -8.10 29.92 -6.84
CA GLY A 416 -6.68 29.58 -7.00
C GLY A 416 -6.07 28.80 -5.83
N ALA A 417 -6.84 28.52 -4.78
CA ALA A 417 -6.42 27.63 -3.70
C ALA A 417 -6.91 26.19 -3.95
N ASP A 418 -6.19 25.21 -3.40
CA ASP A 418 -6.59 23.81 -3.44
C ASP A 418 -6.16 23.04 -2.18
N PHE A 419 -6.83 21.91 -1.91
CA PHE A 419 -6.58 21.08 -0.72
C PHE A 419 -5.27 20.27 -0.76
N VAL A 420 -4.59 20.23 -1.91
CA VAL A 420 -3.30 19.55 -2.06
C VAL A 420 -2.19 20.47 -1.58
N ARG A 421 -2.15 21.70 -2.11
CA ARG A 421 -1.18 22.74 -1.77
C ARG A 421 -1.47 23.37 -0.41
N GLN A 422 -2.76 23.55 -0.09
CA GLN A 422 -3.23 24.28 1.08
C GLN A 422 -2.71 25.72 1.16
N ASN A 423 -2.63 26.37 0.00
CA ASN A 423 -2.12 27.72 -0.21
C ASN A 423 -3.15 28.82 0.12
N TRP A 424 -3.88 28.68 1.22
CA TRP A 424 -4.82 29.68 1.72
C TRP A 424 -4.26 30.41 2.94
N ASN A 425 -4.77 31.62 3.18
CA ASN A 425 -4.39 32.39 4.37
C ASN A 425 -4.86 31.68 5.65
N ALA A 426 -3.95 31.51 6.62
CA ALA A 426 -4.19 30.79 7.87
C ALA A 426 -5.28 31.43 8.75
N THR A 427 -5.62 32.70 8.52
CA THR A 427 -6.71 33.41 9.22
C THR A 427 -8.10 33.07 8.68
N LEU A 428 -8.20 32.42 7.53
CA LEU A 428 -9.49 32.03 6.96
C LEU A 428 -10.09 30.83 7.72
N PRO A 429 -11.41 30.76 7.91
CA PRO A 429 -12.06 29.64 8.60
C PRO A 429 -11.70 28.27 8.01
N ILE A 430 -11.50 28.17 6.69
CA ILE A 430 -11.10 26.94 6.02
C ILE A 430 -9.79 26.36 6.56
N ALA A 431 -8.83 27.21 6.97
CA ALA A 431 -7.57 26.76 7.54
C ALA A 431 -7.77 26.03 8.86
N THR A 432 -8.55 26.63 9.77
CA THR A 432 -8.89 26.05 11.07
C THR A 432 -9.71 24.77 10.91
N ARG A 433 -10.71 24.77 10.01
CA ARG A 433 -11.56 23.60 9.79
C ARG A 433 -10.79 22.43 9.15
N ALA A 434 -9.91 22.70 8.19
CA ALA A 434 -9.02 21.69 7.61
C ALA A 434 -8.07 21.09 8.66
N TYR A 435 -7.52 21.91 9.55
CA TYR A 435 -6.69 21.47 10.67
C TYR A 435 -7.45 20.56 11.64
N LEU A 436 -8.67 20.97 12.03
CA LEU A 436 -9.53 20.16 12.90
C LEU A 436 -9.91 18.82 12.27
N LEU A 437 -10.21 18.79 10.97
CA LEU A 437 -10.49 17.53 10.27
C LEU A 437 -9.29 16.58 10.28
N ASN A 438 -8.08 17.09 10.03
CA ASN A 438 -6.86 16.29 10.12
C ASN A 438 -6.70 15.66 11.51
N LEU A 439 -6.90 16.44 12.58
CA LEU A 439 -6.84 15.92 13.94
C LEU A 439 -7.95 14.91 14.24
N ARG A 440 -9.16 15.08 13.70
CA ARG A 440 -10.26 14.12 13.86
C ARG A 440 -9.93 12.77 13.22
N VAL A 441 -9.34 12.77 12.03
CA VAL A 441 -8.88 11.52 11.39
C VAL A 441 -7.76 10.87 12.21
N ALA A 442 -6.78 11.65 12.67
CA ALA A 442 -5.67 11.15 13.48
C ALA A 442 -6.13 10.59 14.85
N ALA A 443 -7.09 11.27 15.50
CA ALA A 443 -7.70 10.89 16.77
C ALA A 443 -8.39 9.53 16.72
N VAL A 444 -8.97 9.19 15.57
CA VAL A 444 -9.63 7.92 15.33
C VAL A 444 -8.61 6.83 15.01
N VAL A 445 -7.69 7.10 14.08
CA VAL A 445 -6.80 6.06 13.56
C VAL A 445 -5.68 5.70 14.55
N GLY A 446 -5.07 6.68 15.21
CA GLY A 446 -3.88 6.47 16.04
C GLY A 446 -4.12 5.63 17.30
N PRO A 447 -5.00 6.07 18.22
CA PRO A 447 -5.33 5.33 19.44
C PRO A 447 -5.90 3.93 19.14
N THR A 448 -6.82 3.83 18.18
CA THR A 448 -7.44 2.55 17.79
C THR A 448 -6.44 1.58 17.18
N SER A 449 -5.54 2.03 16.32
CA SER A 449 -4.53 1.15 15.71
C SER A 449 -3.55 0.59 16.76
N LYS A 450 -3.15 1.40 17.75
CA LYS A 450 -2.28 0.95 18.84
C LYS A 450 -2.97 -0.09 19.73
N PHE A 451 -4.22 0.16 20.14
CA PHE A 451 -4.97 -0.80 20.95
C PHE A 451 -5.15 -2.13 20.22
N VAL A 452 -5.62 -2.10 18.97
CA VAL A 452 -5.88 -3.30 18.18
C VAL A 452 -4.59 -4.07 17.86
N ALA A 453 -3.50 -3.37 17.50
CA ALA A 453 -2.21 -4.01 17.27
C ALA A 453 -1.65 -4.66 18.55
N GLY A 454 -1.74 -3.95 19.68
CA GLY A 454 -1.33 -4.47 20.99
C GLY A 454 -2.13 -5.69 21.42
N TYR A 455 -3.44 -5.72 21.14
CA TYR A 455 -4.31 -6.84 21.44
C TYR A 455 -3.97 -8.08 20.59
N LEU A 456 -3.77 -7.91 19.28
CA LEU A 456 -3.53 -9.03 18.37
C LEU A 456 -2.12 -9.64 18.49
N LYS A 457 -1.13 -8.87 18.96
CA LYS A 457 0.29 -9.28 19.10
C LYS A 457 0.84 -9.93 17.80
N ALA A 458 1.89 -10.76 17.88
CA ALA A 458 2.35 -11.68 16.81
C ALA A 458 2.33 -11.16 15.34
N GLY A 459 3.12 -10.10 15.07
CA GLY A 459 3.37 -9.58 13.72
C GLY A 459 2.42 -8.47 13.25
N TYR A 460 1.45 -8.07 14.08
CA TYR A 460 0.63 -6.88 13.82
C TYR A 460 1.30 -5.64 14.43
N THR A 461 1.62 -4.65 13.60
CA THR A 461 2.12 -3.35 14.03
C THR A 461 1.02 -2.29 13.94
N PRO A 462 1.08 -1.21 14.74
CA PRO A 462 0.14 -0.08 14.62
C PRO A 462 0.03 0.43 13.17
N ASP A 463 1.13 0.44 12.43
CA ASP A 463 1.19 0.86 11.02
C ASP A 463 0.37 -0.01 10.07
N VAL A 464 0.38 -1.33 10.29
CA VAL A 464 -0.41 -2.28 9.48
C VAL A 464 -1.89 -2.07 9.78
N VAL A 465 -2.25 -1.98 11.07
CA VAL A 465 -3.63 -1.77 11.49
C VAL A 465 -4.15 -0.41 11.01
N ALA A 466 -3.37 0.66 11.14
CA ALA A 466 -3.74 2.01 10.69
C ALA A 466 -4.07 2.05 9.19
N ARG A 467 -3.28 1.36 8.35
CA ARG A 467 -3.55 1.25 6.91
C ARG A 467 -4.87 0.54 6.61
N VAL A 468 -5.19 -0.52 7.36
CA VAL A 468 -6.48 -1.21 7.17
C VAL A 468 -7.64 -0.35 7.66
N LEU A 469 -7.50 0.34 8.80
CA LEU A 469 -8.52 1.27 9.29
C LEU A 469 -8.80 2.38 8.28
N LEU A 470 -7.77 3.01 7.71
CA LEU A 470 -7.93 4.01 6.64
C LEU A 470 -8.65 3.44 5.41
N SER A 471 -8.34 2.20 5.02
CA SER A 471 -9.06 1.52 3.93
C SER A 471 -10.54 1.27 4.26
N THR A 472 -10.86 0.88 5.49
CA THR A 472 -12.26 0.70 5.93
C THR A 472 -12.99 2.03 5.94
N MET A 473 -12.38 3.08 6.51
CA MET A 473 -12.95 4.43 6.52
C MET A 473 -13.18 4.96 5.11
N ALA A 474 -12.28 4.65 4.16
CA ALA A 474 -12.45 5.01 2.76
C ALA A 474 -13.68 4.33 2.13
N GLN A 475 -13.90 3.04 2.39
CA GLN A 475 -15.09 2.33 1.91
C GLN A 475 -16.37 2.91 2.53
N ASP A 476 -16.35 3.18 3.84
CA ASP A 476 -17.49 3.78 4.54
C ASP A 476 -17.77 5.22 4.07
N LEU A 477 -16.74 5.98 3.67
CA LEU A 477 -16.92 7.31 3.09
C LEU A 477 -17.65 7.21 1.74
N LEU A 478 -17.22 6.28 0.88
CA LEU A 478 -17.84 6.03 -0.42
C LEU A 478 -19.29 5.57 -0.30
N SER A 479 -19.64 4.85 0.77
CA SER A 479 -21.02 4.42 1.07
C SER A 479 -21.81 5.42 1.92
N ALA A 480 -21.29 6.62 2.17
CA ALA A 480 -21.86 7.64 3.05
C ALA A 480 -22.15 7.18 4.49
N GLY A 481 -21.41 6.17 4.97
CA GLY A 481 -21.52 5.59 6.32
C GLY A 481 -20.44 6.02 7.31
N LEU A 482 -19.39 6.75 6.87
CA LEU A 482 -18.28 7.14 7.73
C LEU A 482 -18.70 8.15 8.81
N LYS A 483 -18.48 7.81 10.09
CA LYS A 483 -18.79 8.66 11.25
C LYS A 483 -17.65 8.70 12.28
N LEU A 484 -16.72 9.65 12.12
CA LEU A 484 -15.50 9.76 12.95
C LEU A 484 -15.73 9.97 14.46
N GLY A 485 -16.92 10.39 14.90
CA GLY A 485 -17.23 10.66 16.31
C GLY A 485 -18.29 9.75 16.91
N ASP A 486 -18.67 8.67 16.23
CA ASP A 486 -19.77 7.79 16.63
C ASP A 486 -19.22 6.52 17.29
N GLN A 487 -19.64 6.28 18.54
CA GLN A 487 -19.17 5.13 19.32
C GLN A 487 -19.53 3.80 18.67
N ASP A 488 -20.75 3.68 18.14
CA ASP A 488 -21.25 2.43 17.56
C ASP A 488 -20.50 2.11 16.27
N TYR A 489 -20.25 3.13 15.45
CA TYR A 489 -19.38 3.03 14.28
C TYR A 489 -17.98 2.51 14.65
N MET A 490 -17.33 3.15 15.62
CA MET A 490 -15.97 2.77 16.03
C MET A 490 -15.91 1.36 16.62
N THR A 491 -16.91 1.00 17.42
CA THR A 491 -17.06 -0.35 17.98
C THR A 491 -17.17 -1.37 16.87
N LYS A 492 -18.05 -1.14 15.90
CA LYS A 492 -18.26 -2.03 14.75
C LYS A 492 -17.00 -2.21 13.91
N VAL A 493 -16.27 -1.13 13.62
CA VAL A 493 -15.02 -1.20 12.85
C VAL A 493 -13.96 -2.04 13.56
N MET A 494 -13.75 -1.82 14.86
CA MET A 494 -12.78 -2.59 15.66
C MET A 494 -13.15 -4.06 15.77
N VAL A 495 -14.42 -4.38 16.10
CA VAL A 495 -14.91 -5.76 16.21
C VAL A 495 -14.74 -6.49 14.89
N ASN A 496 -15.20 -5.90 13.77
CA ASN A 496 -15.11 -6.53 12.45
C ASN A 496 -13.66 -6.85 12.07
N TYR A 497 -12.73 -5.92 12.32
CA TYR A 497 -11.32 -6.15 12.03
C TYR A 497 -10.74 -7.29 12.89
N ILE A 498 -10.95 -7.25 14.21
CA ILE A 498 -10.44 -8.28 15.12
C ILE A 498 -11.00 -9.66 14.76
N THR A 499 -12.31 -9.77 14.53
CA THR A 499 -12.96 -11.04 14.17
C THR A 499 -12.46 -11.58 12.82
N ALA A 500 -12.24 -10.71 11.81
CA ALA A 500 -11.69 -11.14 10.53
C ALA A 500 -10.26 -11.69 10.65
N GLN A 501 -9.41 -11.08 11.50
CA GLN A 501 -8.06 -11.58 11.75
C GLN A 501 -8.06 -12.90 12.54
N GLN A 502 -8.96 -13.04 13.51
CA GLN A 502 -9.14 -14.30 14.25
C GLN A 502 -9.63 -15.43 13.34
N ALA A 503 -10.58 -15.18 12.44
CA ALA A 503 -11.07 -16.19 11.50
C ALA A 503 -9.97 -16.72 10.56
N THR A 504 -9.02 -15.85 10.18
CA THR A 504 -7.89 -16.19 9.31
C THR A 504 -6.83 -17.03 10.04
N ARG A 505 -6.71 -16.90 11.36
CA ARG A 505 -5.76 -17.68 12.19
C ARG A 505 -6.51 -18.57 13.18
N ARG A 506 -6.71 -19.85 12.82
CA ARG A 506 -7.30 -20.89 13.69
C ARG A 506 -6.57 -21.12 15.04
N SER A 507 -5.44 -20.46 15.30
CA SER A 507 -4.59 -20.65 16.47
C SER A 507 -4.51 -19.46 17.44
N LEU A 508 -5.22 -18.35 17.20
CA LEU A 508 -5.41 -17.33 18.24
C LEU A 508 -6.42 -17.89 19.23
N ALA A 509 -5.94 -18.69 20.20
CA ALA A 509 -6.75 -19.12 21.33
C ALA A 509 -7.43 -17.88 21.92
N THR A 510 -8.76 -17.87 21.95
CA THR A 510 -9.55 -16.77 22.49
C THR A 510 -9.28 -16.66 23.99
N THR A 511 -8.30 -15.83 24.37
CA THR A 511 -7.93 -15.56 25.77
C THR A 511 -9.03 -14.81 26.54
N LEU A 512 -9.95 -14.15 25.82
CA LEU A 512 -11.10 -13.43 26.38
C LEU A 512 -12.42 -14.00 25.86
N SER A 513 -13.46 -13.93 26.69
CA SER A 513 -14.84 -14.16 26.22
C SER A 513 -15.29 -13.03 25.28
N ILE A 514 -16.22 -13.34 24.36
CA ILE A 514 -16.79 -12.35 23.42
C ILE A 514 -17.37 -11.13 24.16
N SER A 515 -18.03 -11.36 25.30
CA SER A 515 -18.59 -10.29 26.14
C SER A 515 -17.51 -9.39 26.74
N GLN A 516 -16.40 -9.94 27.24
CA GLN A 516 -15.28 -9.16 27.77
C GLN A 516 -14.61 -8.34 26.67
N LEU A 517 -14.34 -8.95 25.52
CA LEU A 517 -13.75 -8.24 24.39
C LEU A 517 -14.66 -7.10 23.90
N THR A 518 -15.96 -7.35 23.80
CA THR A 518 -16.94 -6.33 23.37
C THR A 518 -17.02 -5.17 24.36
N ALA A 519 -17.00 -5.45 25.67
CA ALA A 519 -17.03 -4.42 26.70
C ALA A 519 -15.79 -3.50 26.64
N VAL A 520 -14.60 -4.08 26.49
CA VAL A 520 -13.34 -3.34 26.37
C VAL A 520 -13.31 -2.51 25.08
N ILE A 521 -13.68 -3.11 23.94
CA ILE A 521 -13.76 -2.39 22.66
C ILE A 521 -14.76 -1.23 22.77
N SER A 522 -15.93 -1.44 23.40
CA SER A 522 -16.91 -0.39 23.62
C SER A 522 -16.38 0.73 24.51
N ALA A 523 -15.62 0.42 25.56
CA ALA A 523 -15.00 1.44 26.41
C ALA A 523 -13.96 2.26 25.65
N VAL A 524 -13.10 1.59 24.86
CA VAL A 524 -12.13 2.26 23.97
C VAL A 524 -12.84 3.14 22.94
N ALA A 525 -13.86 2.60 22.27
CA ALA A 525 -14.66 3.34 21.30
C ALA A 525 -15.33 4.56 21.93
N SER A 526 -15.90 4.43 23.13
CA SER A 526 -16.55 5.52 23.84
C SER A 526 -15.55 6.63 24.16
N THR A 527 -14.40 6.30 24.75
CA THR A 527 -13.36 7.28 25.07
C THR A 527 -12.82 8.01 23.82
N VAL A 528 -12.52 7.26 22.75
CA VAL A 528 -12.07 7.85 21.49
C VAL A 528 -13.15 8.76 20.89
N SER A 529 -14.41 8.33 20.92
CA SER A 529 -15.55 9.13 20.43
C SER A 529 -15.74 10.42 21.23
N GLN A 530 -15.61 10.39 22.58
CA GLN A 530 -15.70 11.58 23.42
C GLN A 530 -14.58 12.58 23.13
N SER A 531 -13.34 12.12 22.95
CA SER A 531 -12.25 13.02 22.57
C SER A 531 -12.45 13.62 21.17
N THR A 532 -13.00 12.85 20.23
CA THR A 532 -13.31 13.33 18.87
C THR A 532 -14.54 14.25 18.86
N ALA A 533 -15.45 14.12 19.82
CA ALA A 533 -16.59 15.02 20.01
C ALA A 533 -16.13 16.43 20.39
N ILE A 534 -15.07 16.58 21.19
CA ILE A 534 -14.47 17.90 21.49
C ILE A 534 -14.00 18.58 20.21
N LEU A 535 -13.27 17.85 19.34
CA LEU A 535 -12.80 18.39 18.05
C LEU A 535 -13.97 18.71 17.11
N THR A 536 -15.03 17.91 17.14
CA THR A 536 -16.25 18.16 16.34
C THR A 536 -17.00 19.39 16.82
N GLN A 537 -17.05 19.62 18.13
CA GLN A 537 -17.64 20.82 18.72
C GLN A 537 -16.85 22.08 18.36
N LEU A 538 -15.52 22.02 18.39
CA LEU A 538 -14.66 23.12 17.91
C LEU A 538 -14.93 23.44 16.43
N ASP A 539 -15.07 22.41 15.57
CA ASP A 539 -15.39 22.61 14.14
C ASP A 539 -16.75 23.27 13.94
N GLN A 540 -17.78 22.83 14.68
CA GLN A 540 -19.11 23.44 14.65
C GLN A 540 -19.08 24.91 15.10
N GLN A 541 -18.30 25.24 16.14
CA GLN A 541 -18.14 26.62 16.59
C GLN A 541 -17.50 27.49 15.51
N VAL A 542 -16.42 27.02 14.88
CA VAL A 542 -15.76 27.73 13.77
C VAL A 542 -16.71 27.91 12.58
N ALA A 543 -17.42 26.86 12.20
CA ALA A 543 -18.39 26.91 11.10
C ALA A 543 -19.53 27.89 11.39
N SER A 544 -20.07 27.88 12.61
CA SER A 544 -21.14 28.80 13.02
C SER A 544 -20.67 30.27 13.08
N ALA A 545 -19.46 30.51 13.62
CA ALA A 545 -18.87 31.83 13.68
C ALA A 545 -18.58 32.38 12.27
N ALA A 546 -18.05 31.55 11.38
CA ALA A 546 -17.84 31.89 9.98
C ALA A 546 -19.17 32.22 9.28
N ALA A 547 -20.21 31.41 9.46
CA ALA A 547 -21.55 31.67 8.89
C ALA A 547 -22.18 32.96 9.45
N ALA A 548 -21.88 33.32 10.69
CA ALA A 548 -22.32 34.55 11.33
C ALA A 548 -21.42 35.77 11.02
N GLY A 549 -20.35 35.61 10.23
CA GLY A 549 -19.36 36.67 9.97
C GLY A 549 -18.61 37.13 11.23
N SER A 550 -18.59 36.32 12.28
CA SER A 550 -17.91 36.62 13.54
C SER A 550 -16.43 36.22 13.47
N PRO A 551 -15.52 37.02 14.06
CA PRO A 551 -14.09 36.69 14.05
C PRO A 551 -13.83 35.40 14.85
N VAL A 552 -13.02 34.51 14.27
CA VAL A 552 -12.54 33.28 14.92
C VAL A 552 -11.10 33.50 15.36
N ASP A 553 -10.82 33.32 16.65
CA ASP A 553 -9.44 33.25 17.13
C ASP A 553 -8.85 31.87 16.78
N ALA A 554 -8.29 31.77 15.59
CA ALA A 554 -7.69 30.54 15.07
C ALA A 554 -6.61 29.99 16.01
N ALA A 555 -5.80 30.85 16.64
CA ALA A 555 -4.73 30.42 17.52
C ALA A 555 -5.27 29.72 18.78
N VAL A 556 -6.37 30.23 19.36
CA VAL A 556 -7.04 29.59 20.51
C VAL A 556 -7.67 28.25 20.14
N VAL A 557 -8.34 28.17 18.98
CA VAL A 557 -8.95 26.93 18.50
C VAL A 557 -7.89 25.87 18.21
N LEU A 558 -6.82 26.24 17.49
CA LEU A 558 -5.70 25.35 17.17
C LEU A 558 -5.01 24.85 18.44
N ARG A 559 -4.81 25.73 19.44
CA ARG A 559 -4.21 25.32 20.72
C ARG A 559 -5.09 24.30 21.45
N SER A 560 -6.39 24.56 21.53
CA SER A 560 -7.35 23.66 22.18
C SER A 560 -7.39 22.30 21.49
N ALA A 561 -7.35 22.28 20.16
CA ALA A 561 -7.32 21.05 19.38
C ALA A 561 -5.98 20.29 19.54
N ALA A 562 -4.85 21.00 19.58
CA ALA A 562 -3.54 20.41 19.84
C ALA A 562 -3.45 19.80 21.26
N GLN A 563 -4.09 20.41 22.25
CA GLN A 563 -4.18 19.84 23.60
C GLN A 563 -4.95 18.52 23.62
N VAL A 564 -6.05 18.41 22.87
CA VAL A 564 -6.77 17.12 22.69
C VAL A 564 -5.86 16.08 22.06
N ALA A 565 -5.14 16.44 21.00
CA ALA A 565 -4.19 15.55 20.33
C ALA A 565 -3.03 15.12 21.27
N SER A 566 -2.55 16.02 22.12
CA SER A 566 -1.53 15.73 23.13
C SER A 566 -1.98 14.63 24.08
N VAL A 567 -3.20 14.74 24.65
CA VAL A 567 -3.78 13.69 25.52
C VAL A 567 -3.91 12.36 24.78
N GLN A 568 -4.41 12.39 23.54
CA GLN A 568 -4.60 11.19 22.72
C GLN A 568 -3.28 10.48 22.42
N GLN A 569 -2.24 11.21 22.04
CA GLN A 569 -0.95 10.64 21.64
C GLN A 569 -0.05 10.27 22.83
N THR A 570 -0.29 10.83 24.03
CA THR A 570 0.51 10.57 25.23
C THR A 570 -0.22 9.67 26.22
N SER A 571 -0.93 10.25 27.19
CA SER A 571 -1.51 9.54 28.34
C SER A 571 -2.58 8.53 27.93
N MET A 572 -3.47 8.88 26.99
CA MET A 572 -4.48 7.94 26.49
C MET A 572 -3.83 6.78 25.74
N SER A 573 -2.86 7.08 24.87
CA SER A 573 -2.12 6.05 24.13
C SER A 573 -1.36 5.09 25.05
N ALA A 574 -0.78 5.57 26.15
CA ALA A 574 -0.08 4.72 27.11
C ALA A 574 -1.06 3.80 27.83
N ALA A 575 -2.19 4.34 28.31
CA ALA A 575 -3.23 3.55 28.96
C ALA A 575 -3.86 2.51 28.01
N LEU A 576 -4.03 2.83 26.73
CA LEU A 576 -4.49 1.87 25.72
C LEU A 576 -3.48 0.74 25.47
N ALA A 577 -2.18 1.00 25.56
CA ALA A 577 -1.17 -0.03 25.45
C ALA A 577 -1.23 -0.99 26.64
N GLU A 578 -1.36 -0.47 27.86
CA GLU A 578 -1.55 -1.29 29.07
C GLU A 578 -2.84 -2.13 29.00
N LEU A 579 -3.93 -1.54 28.53
CA LEU A 579 -5.22 -2.22 28.31
C LEU A 579 -5.08 -3.34 27.27
N ALA A 580 -4.39 -3.07 26.16
CA ALA A 580 -4.16 -4.03 25.09
C ALA A 580 -3.28 -5.20 25.56
N ASP A 581 -2.26 -4.93 26.38
CA ASP A 581 -1.40 -5.96 26.96
C ASP A 581 -2.15 -6.86 27.93
N ALA A 582 -2.98 -6.30 28.81
CA ALA A 582 -3.85 -7.06 29.71
C ALA A 582 -4.88 -7.88 28.94
N ALA A 583 -5.50 -7.30 27.89
CA ALA A 583 -6.46 -7.97 27.04
C ALA A 583 -5.83 -9.15 26.29
N ALA A 584 -4.62 -8.98 25.76
CA ALA A 584 -3.88 -10.04 25.08
C ALA A 584 -3.43 -11.16 26.04
N ALA A 585 -3.10 -10.81 27.29
CA ALA A 585 -2.73 -11.78 28.33
C ALA A 585 -3.93 -12.58 28.86
N GLY A 586 -5.18 -12.14 28.62
CA GLY A 586 -6.38 -12.79 29.15
C GLY A 586 -6.58 -12.59 30.65
N ASP A 587 -5.92 -11.61 31.26
CA ASP A 587 -6.08 -11.30 32.69
C ASP A 587 -7.38 -10.51 32.90
N ALA A 588 -8.47 -11.22 33.18
CA ALA A 588 -9.79 -10.63 33.34
C ALA A 588 -9.85 -9.58 34.46
N THR A 589 -9.14 -9.80 35.58
CA THR A 589 -9.14 -8.89 36.73
C THR A 589 -8.37 -7.61 36.42
N ALA A 590 -7.16 -7.74 35.84
CA ALA A 590 -6.40 -6.57 35.42
C ALA A 590 -7.13 -5.81 34.31
N LEU A 591 -7.77 -6.51 33.38
CA LEU A 591 -8.53 -5.92 32.29
C LEU A 591 -9.74 -5.13 32.80
N GLU A 592 -10.51 -5.66 33.75
CA GLU A 592 -11.64 -4.94 34.35
C GLU A 592 -11.18 -3.69 35.12
N ALA A 593 -10.12 -3.82 35.92
CA ALA A 593 -9.54 -2.71 36.68
C ALA A 593 -8.99 -1.60 35.76
N LEU A 594 -8.22 -1.97 34.72
CA LEU A 594 -7.67 -1.05 33.74
C LEU A 594 -8.75 -0.42 32.87
N THR A 595 -9.79 -1.16 32.49
CA THR A 595 -10.94 -0.62 31.73
C THR A 595 -11.70 0.42 32.55
N THR A 596 -11.92 0.13 33.84
CA THR A 596 -12.58 1.05 34.78
C THR A 596 -11.74 2.31 34.97
N ALA A 597 -10.43 2.17 35.23
CA ALA A 597 -9.51 3.29 35.39
C ALA A 597 -9.39 4.12 34.10
N PHE A 598 -9.32 3.46 32.94
CA PHE A 598 -9.27 4.11 31.64
C PHE A 598 -10.52 4.96 31.40
N THR A 599 -11.70 4.39 31.63
CA THR A 599 -12.97 5.11 31.48
C THR A 599 -13.07 6.28 32.47
N ALA A 600 -12.70 6.07 33.73
CA ALA A 600 -12.74 7.11 34.76
C ALA A 600 -11.80 8.29 34.45
N ASN A 601 -10.62 8.03 33.87
CA ASN A 601 -9.63 9.08 33.58
C ASN A 601 -9.89 9.80 32.26
N PHE A 602 -10.49 9.13 31.25
CA PHE A 602 -10.59 9.67 29.89
C PHE A 602 -12.02 9.91 29.41
N THR A 603 -12.98 10.05 30.34
CA THR A 603 -14.36 10.47 30.01
C THR A 603 -14.79 11.69 30.83
N GLY A 604 -15.84 12.38 30.36
CA GLY A 604 -16.48 13.48 31.09
C GLY A 604 -15.52 14.61 31.50
N SER A 605 -15.61 15.04 32.76
CA SER A 605 -14.79 16.13 33.33
C SER A 605 -13.31 15.75 33.48
N ALA A 606 -13.00 14.47 33.68
CA ALA A 606 -11.62 14.01 33.78
C ALA A 606 -10.87 14.18 32.45
N LEU A 607 -11.52 13.84 31.32
CA LEU A 607 -10.99 14.11 29.99
C LEU A 607 -10.73 15.60 29.79
N GLN A 608 -11.67 16.46 30.17
CA GLN A 608 -11.51 17.92 30.05
C GLN A 608 -10.35 18.43 30.90
N ALA A 609 -10.17 17.91 32.11
CA ALA A 609 -9.04 18.27 32.97
C ALA A 609 -7.70 17.83 32.35
N HIS A 610 -7.64 16.64 31.74
CA HIS A 610 -6.45 16.20 31.00
C HIS A 610 -6.17 17.11 29.79
N VAL A 611 -7.19 17.49 29.03
CA VAL A 611 -7.03 18.40 27.88
C VAL A 611 -6.53 19.77 28.34
N GLN A 612 -7.12 20.36 29.38
CA GLN A 612 -6.73 21.67 29.89
C GLN A 612 -5.31 21.69 30.47
N SER A 613 -4.86 20.58 31.05
CA SER A 613 -3.51 20.44 31.63
C SER A 613 -2.45 19.97 30.63
N ALA A 614 -2.85 19.58 29.42
CA ALA A 614 -1.91 19.14 28.39
C ALA A 614 -1.02 20.30 27.93
N SER A 615 0.28 20.04 27.92
CA SER A 615 1.26 20.97 27.39
C SER A 615 1.36 20.83 25.86
N VAL A 616 1.47 21.98 25.20
CA VAL A 616 1.70 22.12 23.75
C VAL A 616 2.68 23.25 23.52
N ASP A 617 3.52 23.12 22.50
CA ASP A 617 4.42 24.20 22.08
C ASP A 617 3.63 25.26 21.31
N SER A 618 3.32 26.37 21.97
CA SER A 618 2.60 27.48 21.36
C SER A 618 3.44 28.25 20.34
N GLY A 619 4.77 28.19 20.41
CA GLY A 619 5.64 28.82 19.42
C GLY A 619 5.58 28.06 18.10
N ALA A 620 5.75 26.73 18.16
CA ALA A 620 5.62 25.86 16.98
C ALA A 620 4.22 25.97 16.32
N LEU A 621 3.18 26.19 17.11
CA LEU A 621 1.82 26.40 16.61
C LEU A 621 1.65 27.75 15.88
N ILE A 622 2.30 28.81 16.38
CA ILE A 622 2.30 30.13 15.73
C ILE A 622 3.12 30.11 14.44
N ASP A 623 4.23 29.37 14.41
CA ASP A 623 5.04 29.20 13.20
C ASP A 623 4.23 28.51 12.09
N GLN A 624 3.38 27.52 12.43
CA GLN A 624 2.45 26.90 11.48
C GLN A 624 1.40 27.88 10.92
N LEU A 625 0.97 28.85 11.72
CA LEU A 625 0.03 29.90 11.28
C LEU A 625 0.72 30.97 10.42
N SER A 626 2.03 31.16 10.59
CA SER A 626 2.80 32.22 9.96
C SER A 626 3.39 31.84 8.59
N ASP A 627 3.66 30.55 8.34
CA ASP A 627 4.14 30.07 7.03
C ASP A 627 3.04 30.11 5.92
N GLY A 628 1.81 30.55 6.23
CA GLY A 628 0.70 30.77 5.29
C GLY A 628 0.70 32.13 4.57
N THR A 629 1.62 33.05 4.91
CA THR A 629 1.84 34.28 4.13
C THR A 629 2.97 34.02 3.13
N THR A 630 2.60 33.90 1.86
CA THR A 630 3.48 33.79 0.70
C THR A 630 4.67 34.74 0.76
N THR A 631 5.90 34.21 0.73
CA THR A 631 7.04 34.94 0.19
C THR A 631 6.90 35.00 -1.33
N ASP A 632 6.40 36.12 -1.81
CA ASP A 632 6.62 36.54 -3.19
C ASP A 632 8.12 36.82 -3.36
N PRO A 633 8.84 36.21 -4.32
CA PRO A 633 10.24 36.54 -4.55
C PRO A 633 10.31 37.87 -5.31
N GLY A 634 10.21 38.98 -4.57
CA GLY A 634 10.63 40.29 -5.08
C GLY A 634 9.78 41.46 -4.64
N VAL A 635 9.90 41.90 -3.38
CA VAL A 635 9.83 43.33 -3.04
C VAL A 635 10.73 43.56 -1.81
N ASP A 636 11.85 44.26 -2.02
CA ASP A 636 12.60 44.87 -0.92
C ASP A 636 11.78 46.01 -0.30
N GLY A 637 11.67 46.02 1.03
CA GLY A 637 11.43 47.25 1.80
C GLY A 637 10.29 47.19 2.81
N GLY A 638 10.64 47.40 4.08
CA GLY A 638 9.71 47.94 5.08
C GLY A 638 9.63 47.13 6.37
N ALA A 639 10.50 47.46 7.34
CA ALA A 639 10.39 46.99 8.70
C ALA A 639 9.03 47.36 9.32
N ALA A 640 8.25 46.35 9.71
CA ALA A 640 7.12 46.52 10.62
C ALA A 640 7.36 45.66 11.86
N THR A 641 7.56 46.35 12.97
CA THR A 641 7.84 45.87 14.32
C THR A 641 6.85 44.79 14.79
N ALA A 642 7.39 43.62 15.16
CA ALA A 642 6.69 42.60 15.92
C ALA A 642 6.39 43.12 17.34
N SER A 643 5.12 43.43 17.63
CA SER A 643 4.67 43.66 19.01
C SER A 643 4.55 42.31 19.73
N ALA A 644 5.34 42.17 20.78
CA ALA A 644 5.36 41.03 21.69
C ALA A 644 3.96 40.75 22.28
N VAL A 645 3.46 39.53 22.08
CA VAL A 645 2.38 38.96 22.90
C VAL A 645 3.03 38.13 24.00
N SER A 646 3.47 38.80 25.05
CA SER A 646 3.76 38.20 26.34
C SER A 646 2.96 38.92 27.40
N LYS A 647 1.86 38.31 27.84
CA LYS A 647 1.33 38.34 29.22
C LYS A 647 0.11 37.44 29.33
N GLY A 648 0.08 36.68 30.42
CA GLY A 648 -0.92 35.68 30.72
C GLY A 648 -2.34 36.24 30.64
N VAL A 649 -3.18 35.50 29.93
CA VAL A 649 -4.63 35.65 30.02
C VAL A 649 -5.16 34.30 30.47
N ASN A 650 -5.59 34.23 31.73
CA ASN A 650 -6.58 33.25 32.15
C ASN A 650 -7.85 33.57 31.36
N VAL A 651 -8.10 32.84 30.28
CA VAL A 651 -9.38 32.89 29.56
C VAL A 651 -10.25 31.73 30.08
N PRO A 652 -11.50 31.99 30.49
CA PRO A 652 -12.42 30.96 30.96
C PRO A 652 -12.79 30.02 29.80
N VAL A 653 -12.35 28.78 29.88
CA VAL A 653 -12.92 27.67 29.10
C VAL A 653 -14.27 27.33 29.72
N VAL A 654 -15.34 27.53 28.95
CA VAL A 654 -16.62 26.79 29.03
C VAL A 654 -17.43 27.01 30.32
N VAL A 655 -18.24 28.08 30.35
CA VAL A 655 -19.52 28.08 31.07
C VAL A 655 -20.62 27.95 30.02
N GLY A 656 -20.96 26.70 29.72
CA GLY A 656 -21.98 26.36 28.72
C GLY A 656 -22.13 24.86 28.50
N CYS A 657 -21.82 24.05 29.52
CA CYS A 657 -22.04 22.60 29.51
C CYS A 657 -23.14 22.28 30.53
N THR A 658 -24.39 22.27 30.08
CA THR A 658 -25.49 21.58 30.76
C THR A 658 -26.06 20.52 29.81
N VAL A 659 -25.43 19.34 29.83
CA VAL A 659 -26.20 18.10 29.61
C VAL A 659 -26.61 17.68 31.01
N GLY A 660 -27.91 17.75 31.28
CA GLY A 660 -28.45 17.80 32.63
C GLY A 660 -28.03 16.66 33.55
N ILE A 661 -27.60 17.02 34.76
CA ILE A 661 -27.97 16.43 36.05
C ILE A 661 -27.73 17.54 37.11
N ILE A 662 -28.71 17.70 37.99
CA ILE A 662 -28.84 18.78 38.97
C ILE A 662 -27.92 18.52 40.18
N GLY A 663 -27.18 19.57 40.59
CA GLY A 663 -26.96 19.92 41.99
C GLY A 663 -25.73 19.34 42.72
N GLY A 664 -24.87 20.23 43.24
CA GLY A 664 -24.00 19.92 44.38
C GLY A 664 -22.58 20.47 44.25
N ALA A 665 -22.34 21.67 44.80
CA ALA A 665 -21.03 22.28 44.89
C ALA A 665 -20.18 21.72 46.04
N ALA A 666 -18.86 21.89 45.87
CA ALA A 666 -17.78 21.94 46.87
C ALA A 666 -17.03 20.65 47.29
N VAL A 667 -15.70 20.83 47.42
CA VAL A 667 -14.64 19.94 47.97
C VAL A 667 -14.23 18.83 46.98
N ILE A 668 -12.98 18.70 46.49
CA ILE A 668 -11.80 18.19 47.20
C ILE A 668 -10.52 18.51 46.39
N GLY A 669 -9.59 19.27 46.99
CA GLY A 669 -8.23 19.51 46.51
C GLY A 669 -7.17 18.68 47.26
N ALA A 670 -7.34 17.37 47.41
CA ALA A 670 -6.45 16.56 48.28
C ALA A 670 -6.01 15.18 47.75
N ALA A 671 -6.28 14.81 46.49
CA ALA A 671 -5.93 13.46 45.99
C ALA A 671 -4.57 13.36 45.24
N VAL A 672 -3.97 14.48 44.82
CA VAL A 672 -2.77 14.45 43.94
C VAL A 672 -1.43 14.39 44.71
N LEU A 673 -1.42 14.57 46.04
CA LEU A 673 -0.18 14.50 46.82
C LEU A 673 0.15 13.11 47.40
N MET A 674 -0.78 12.15 47.43
CA MET A 674 -0.52 10.84 48.05
C MET A 674 0.13 9.80 47.12
N THR A 675 -0.02 9.91 45.80
CA THR A 675 0.57 8.95 44.85
C THR A 675 2.08 9.17 44.60
N ILE A 676 2.60 10.38 44.86
CA ILE A 676 4.03 10.68 44.70
C ILE A 676 4.85 10.26 45.94
N LYS A 677 4.24 10.15 47.12
CA LYS A 677 4.94 9.78 48.36
C LYS A 677 5.04 8.26 48.59
N ALA A 678 4.18 7.46 47.94
CA ALA A 678 4.19 6.00 48.05
C ALA A 678 5.27 5.29 47.21
N ARG A 679 5.96 5.99 46.28
CA ARG A 679 7.05 5.42 45.47
C ARG A 679 8.46 5.58 46.06
N ARG A 680 8.62 6.11 47.28
CA ARG A 680 9.93 6.28 47.94
C ARG A 680 10.15 5.42 49.20
N ALA A 681 9.26 4.48 49.49
CA ALA A 681 9.34 3.64 50.71
C ALA A 681 9.56 2.13 50.43
N SER A 682 10.13 1.77 49.28
CA SER A 682 10.53 0.40 48.98
C SER A 682 11.94 0.35 48.38
N SER A 683 12.91 0.80 49.18
CA SER A 683 14.33 0.57 48.94
C SER A 683 15.08 0.80 50.26
N HIS A 684 15.32 -0.28 51.01
CA HIS A 684 16.61 -0.61 51.65
C HIS A 684 16.48 -1.79 52.62
N ILE A 685 17.37 -2.79 52.43
CA ILE A 685 18.12 -3.66 53.37
C ILE A 685 18.52 -4.90 52.55
N SER A 686 19.75 -5.41 52.43
CA SER A 686 21.13 -4.92 52.61
C SER A 686 22.09 -6.02 52.05
N PRO A 687 23.41 -5.74 51.86
CA PRO A 687 24.36 -6.55 51.08
C PRO A 687 25.42 -7.32 51.90
N ARG A 688 26.07 -8.35 51.28
CA ARG A 688 27.45 -8.93 51.47
C ARG A 688 27.45 -10.43 51.06
N SER A 689 28.48 -11.07 50.48
CA SER A 689 29.86 -10.71 50.12
C SER A 689 30.50 -11.78 49.19
N SER A 690 31.32 -11.31 48.24
CA SER A 690 32.64 -11.82 47.76
C SER A 690 32.92 -13.31 47.45
N GLY A 691 33.45 -13.53 46.24
CA GLY A 691 34.42 -14.59 45.93
C GLY A 691 34.95 -14.49 44.48
N HIS A 692 36.22 -14.12 44.30
CA HIS A 692 37.00 -14.00 43.05
C HIS A 692 37.29 -15.34 42.34
N HIS A 693 37.39 -15.35 40.99
CA HIS A 693 38.67 -15.48 40.22
C HIS A 693 38.47 -15.67 38.70
N ASP A 694 39.12 -14.79 37.94
CA ASP A 694 39.89 -14.92 36.69
C ASP A 694 39.57 -15.92 35.56
N SER A 695 39.41 -15.33 34.36
CA SER A 695 40.13 -15.60 33.09
C SER A 695 40.12 -17.00 32.44
N ALA A 696 39.49 -17.11 31.26
CA ALA A 696 40.10 -17.54 29.97
C ALA A 696 39.04 -17.95 28.92
N ALA A 697 39.19 -17.47 27.68
CA ALA A 697 38.84 -18.21 26.46
C ALA A 697 40.15 -18.84 25.91
N PRO A 698 40.20 -19.74 24.89
CA PRO A 698 39.13 -20.28 24.02
C PRO A 698 39.27 -21.82 23.74
N ALA A 699 38.45 -22.36 22.81
CA ALA A 699 38.78 -23.38 21.78
C ALA A 699 37.81 -24.59 21.62
N SER A 700 37.18 -24.62 20.43
CA SER A 700 36.95 -25.72 19.47
C SER A 700 36.70 -27.19 19.86
N ALA A 701 35.78 -27.79 19.07
CA ALA A 701 35.58 -29.20 18.66
C ALA A 701 34.20 -29.71 19.11
N GLY A 702 33.33 -30.35 18.32
CA GLY A 702 33.49 -31.06 17.06
C GLY A 702 32.71 -32.39 17.16
N ALA A 703 31.68 -32.53 16.32
CA ALA A 703 31.06 -33.79 15.84
C ALA A 703 30.28 -34.74 16.78
N GLY A 704 29.09 -35.16 16.33
CA GLY A 704 28.74 -36.60 16.25
C GLY A 704 27.41 -37.09 16.86
N GLY A 705 26.56 -37.71 16.01
CA GLY A 705 25.59 -38.77 16.36
C GLY A 705 24.13 -38.31 16.56
N ALA A 706 23.22 -38.40 15.59
CA ALA A 706 22.57 -39.60 14.99
C ALA A 706 21.52 -40.30 15.91
N ALA A 707 20.26 -40.11 15.51
CA ALA A 707 19.11 -41.03 15.48
C ALA A 707 18.90 -42.08 16.59
N VAL A 708 17.72 -42.01 17.23
CA VAL A 708 16.90 -43.18 17.59
C VAL A 708 15.42 -42.84 17.46
N ALA A 709 14.71 -43.58 16.60
CA ALA A 709 13.26 -43.70 16.57
C ALA A 709 12.80 -44.80 17.55
N PRO A 710 11.51 -44.83 17.90
CA PRO A 710 10.81 -46.12 17.82
C PRO A 710 9.44 -46.01 17.13
N ALA A 711 9.26 -46.90 16.15
CA ALA A 711 7.98 -47.53 15.78
C ALA A 711 7.74 -48.71 16.78
N ASP A 712 6.60 -49.32 17.02
CA ASP A 712 5.28 -49.50 16.38
C ASP A 712 4.33 -50.04 17.47
N VAL A 713 3.01 -49.84 17.35
CA VAL A 713 1.98 -50.90 17.53
C VAL A 713 0.72 -50.53 16.71
N GLU A 714 0.47 -51.34 15.67
CA GLU A 714 -0.77 -51.61 14.90
C GLU A 714 -2.03 -51.80 15.78
N SER A 715 -3.31 -51.75 15.37
CA SER A 715 -4.05 -51.69 14.11
C SER A 715 -5.53 -51.52 14.49
N GLY A 716 -6.37 -51.02 13.57
CA GLY A 716 -7.82 -51.01 13.75
C GLY A 716 -8.57 -50.39 12.58
N GLN A 717 -8.97 -51.22 11.61
CA GLN A 717 -9.83 -50.88 10.49
C GLN A 717 -11.23 -50.45 10.95
N GLY A 718 -11.81 -49.44 10.30
CA GLY A 718 -13.21 -49.07 10.40
C GLY A 718 -13.59 -48.07 9.30
N ALA A 719 -14.34 -48.54 8.32
CA ALA A 719 -14.85 -47.76 7.19
C ALA A 719 -16.07 -46.91 7.60
N GLU A 720 -16.17 -45.66 7.11
CA GLU A 720 -17.43 -44.95 6.81
C GLU A 720 -17.08 -43.58 6.19
N ALA A 721 -17.36 -43.38 4.90
CA ALA A 721 -18.57 -42.74 4.35
C ALA A 721 -18.50 -41.19 4.31
N ALA A 722 -18.38 -40.67 3.08
CA ALA A 722 -18.53 -39.26 2.74
C ALA A 722 -20.01 -38.83 2.79
N PRO A 723 -20.34 -37.58 3.18
CA PRO A 723 -21.64 -37.02 2.89
C PRO A 723 -21.63 -36.18 1.61
N ALA A 724 -22.65 -36.48 0.79
CA ALA A 724 -22.95 -35.91 -0.51
C ALA A 724 -23.39 -34.44 -0.46
N ARG A 725 -23.08 -33.71 -1.54
CA ARG A 725 -23.82 -32.53 -2.00
C ARG A 725 -25.20 -32.95 -2.51
N PRO A 726 -26.28 -32.19 -2.26
CA PRO A 726 -27.47 -32.28 -3.09
C PRO A 726 -27.31 -31.40 -4.33
N ALA A 727 -27.53 -32.03 -5.48
CA ALA A 727 -27.89 -31.37 -6.73
C ALA A 727 -29.39 -31.01 -6.69
N ALA A 728 -29.75 -29.83 -7.19
CA ALA A 728 -31.10 -29.54 -7.66
C ALA A 728 -30.97 -28.93 -9.06
N ALA A 729 -31.52 -29.64 -10.05
CA ALA A 729 -31.62 -29.23 -11.44
C ALA A 729 -33.08 -29.38 -11.89
N GLY A 730 -33.52 -28.43 -12.74
CA GLY A 730 -34.69 -28.53 -13.62
C GLY A 730 -36.02 -28.13 -12.99
N ALA A 731 -36.97 -27.49 -13.68
CA ALA A 731 -37.12 -27.11 -15.08
C ALA A 731 -38.29 -26.09 -15.17
N ALA A 732 -38.17 -25.03 -15.97
CA ALA A 732 -38.83 -24.83 -17.28
C ALA A 732 -40.12 -23.97 -17.25
N ALA A 733 -40.21 -23.15 -18.31
CA ALA A 733 -41.12 -22.07 -18.70
C ALA A 733 -42.55 -22.57 -19.08
N PRO A 734 -43.48 -21.81 -19.73
CA PRO A 734 -43.38 -20.44 -20.29
C PRO A 734 -44.62 -19.50 -20.14
N GLU A 735 -44.40 -18.20 -20.39
CA GLU A 735 -45.15 -17.35 -21.35
C GLU A 735 -44.23 -16.23 -21.86
#